data_AF-A0A937BS59-F1
#
_entry.id   AF-A0A937BS59-F1
#
_cell.length_a   1.000
_cell.length_b   1.000
_cell.length_c   1.000
_cell.angle_alpha   90.00
_cell.angle_beta   90.00
_cell.angle_gamma   90.00
#
_symmetry.space_group_name_H-M   'P 1'
#
loop_
_entity.id
_entity.type
_entity.pdbx_description
1 polymer ?
#
loop_
_entity_poly.entity_id
_entity_poly.type
_entity_poly.pdbx_seq_one_letter_code
_entity_poly.pdbx_strand_id
1 'polypeptide(L)'
;MAGMFAEYFFDVSDKIKAGQKNVLAVRIHQLDDPGLPAPPQLEAMGDFYLNGGPTGDIGKNVTMLSSVGWDWIPEVHDRNIGIWQPVYLRTTGKVIIEHPHVITDLPNLPDTNLAKLSLQLSLSNHSDKANSGKLRITVSPETFSGPSFTVEQTIMVEANSSKEVTLNSTSIKQFVLNNPRLWWPNNYGNPDLYRMKIQYLSGNQVSDETSFAFGVRTVSSSASTVNGWVRREFFVNGRRVHLVGGAWVPDMLLNRDSLRLDYELHLCRNANVNLVRIWGGGLGETDDFYESADRYGMMVWQDFWVTGDTHGEFKGSPDYPADGSIFVKNIISTILRIRNHPSLLVWTGGNEGHARKELYDAMRDNVASLDGTRPFIPSSSGYAKQPAGWNGSWPDNKPAGVYSGGPYSWQDAAAYYKLANAGKDWVFKDETGLPSQPPYSSLPKIIPNLVPDPKLPYPLNHTWGYHDAATGNGHYELYYEAMKTRYGTPTSMKDFSDKMQLVNADGYRGIFEAAGHMLNDNGGVMLWKLNAAFPSVVWQVYDWYLQPNAGYYFMQRACEPVHIQLNLDDSMVAIINRSYIPQTDLMVEAEVFDINGKSLFKQSQKSSLKGSDVKETISLAGILASQQGILLQYCI
;
A
#
# COMPACT_ATOMS: atom_id res chain seq x y z
N MET A 1 -28.33 6.71 0.33
CA MET A 1 -27.03 6.63 1.06
C MET A 1 -26.20 7.90 0.92
N ALA A 2 -25.13 8.10 1.71
CA ALA A 2 -24.16 9.21 1.53
C ALA A 2 -22.76 8.73 1.06
N GLY A 3 -22.47 7.43 1.20
CA GLY A 3 -21.15 6.83 1.00
C GLY A 3 -20.34 6.80 2.31
N MET A 4 -19.39 5.86 2.41
CA MET A 4 -18.63 5.61 3.63
C MET A 4 -17.40 6.52 3.80
N PHE A 5 -16.85 7.05 2.71
CA PHE A 5 -15.49 7.57 2.67
C PHE A 5 -15.37 9.10 2.58
N ALA A 6 -16.47 9.79 2.28
CA ALA A 6 -16.50 11.25 2.23
C ALA A 6 -16.58 11.89 3.62
N GLU A 7 -15.97 13.05 3.75
CA GLU A 7 -16.15 13.94 4.91
C GLU A 7 -17.40 14.81 4.76
N TYR A 8 -18.03 15.16 5.88
CA TYR A 8 -19.20 16.01 5.93
C TYR A 8 -19.02 17.13 6.95
N PHE A 9 -19.25 18.36 6.50
CA PHE A 9 -19.23 19.55 7.33
C PHE A 9 -20.64 20.13 7.41
N PHE A 10 -21.09 20.43 8.63
CA PHE A 10 -22.40 21.00 8.90
C PHE A 10 -22.22 22.30 9.67
N ASP A 11 -22.72 23.42 9.13
CA ASP A 11 -22.83 24.65 9.91
C ASP A 11 -23.96 24.49 10.93
N VAL A 12 -23.57 24.38 12.20
CA VAL A 12 -24.46 24.23 13.34
C VAL A 12 -24.47 25.47 14.24
N SER A 13 -23.92 26.60 13.77
CA SER A 13 -23.77 27.83 14.58
C SER A 13 -25.09 28.27 15.22
N ASP A 14 -26.19 28.24 14.45
CA ASP A 14 -27.54 28.61 14.91
C ASP A 14 -28.25 27.50 15.72
N LYS A 15 -27.63 26.33 15.86
CA LYS A 15 -28.17 25.18 16.60
C LYS A 15 -27.51 25.01 17.97
N ILE A 16 -26.28 25.49 18.13
CA ILE A 16 -25.52 25.37 19.37
C ILE A 16 -25.96 26.43 20.39
N LYS A 17 -26.31 25.99 21.59
CA LYS A 17 -26.58 26.86 22.74
C LYS A 17 -25.32 26.99 23.58
N ALA A 18 -24.58 28.09 23.41
CA ALA A 18 -23.33 28.34 24.15
C ALA A 18 -23.56 28.34 25.67
N GLY A 19 -22.65 27.69 26.41
CA GLY A 19 -22.74 27.56 27.88
C GLY A 19 -23.84 26.62 28.38
N GLN A 20 -24.58 25.96 27.49
CA GLN A 20 -25.65 25.01 27.84
C GLN A 20 -25.33 23.60 27.38
N LYS A 21 -26.08 22.63 27.90
CA LYS A 21 -26.03 21.24 27.41
C LYS A 21 -26.59 21.18 25.98
N ASN A 22 -25.77 20.69 25.05
CA ASN A 22 -26.16 20.37 23.69
C ASN A 22 -26.18 18.84 23.52
N VAL A 23 -27.01 18.34 22.61
CA VAL A 23 -27.13 16.89 22.33
C VAL A 23 -27.01 16.68 20.83
N LEU A 24 -26.06 15.84 20.41
CA LEU A 24 -25.98 15.32 19.06
C LEU A 24 -26.65 13.93 19.04
N ALA A 25 -27.63 13.76 18.17
CA ALA A 25 -28.28 12.48 17.93
C ALA A 25 -28.02 12.05 16.48
N VAL A 26 -27.49 10.84 16.30
CA VAL A 26 -27.22 10.25 14.99
C VAL A 26 -28.09 9.01 14.84
N ARG A 27 -28.95 9.00 13.82
CA ARG A 27 -29.77 7.84 13.47
C ARG A 27 -29.04 7.04 12.40
N ILE A 28 -28.61 5.83 12.75
CA ILE A 28 -27.99 4.89 11.82
C ILE A 28 -29.10 4.08 11.16
N HIS A 29 -29.09 4.05 9.82
CA HIS A 29 -30.02 3.26 9.01
C HIS A 29 -29.32 2.01 8.51
N GLN A 30 -30.08 0.95 8.23
CA GLN A 30 -29.57 -0.18 7.46
C GLN A 30 -29.16 0.29 6.06
N LEU A 31 -28.21 -0.42 5.45
CA LEU A 31 -27.79 -0.15 4.07
C LEU A 31 -28.95 -0.38 3.10
N ASP A 32 -29.03 0.47 2.08
CA ASP A 32 -30.04 0.38 1.02
C ASP A 32 -29.95 -0.98 0.30
N ASP A 33 -28.71 -1.46 0.07
CA ASP A 33 -28.38 -2.77 -0.51
C ASP A 33 -27.35 -3.51 0.37
N PRO A 34 -27.77 -4.32 1.35
CA PRO A 34 -26.85 -4.99 2.28
C PRO A 34 -25.96 -6.06 1.60
N GLY A 35 -26.16 -6.34 0.31
CA GLY A 35 -25.48 -7.40 -0.41
C GLY A 35 -25.88 -8.79 0.10
N LEU A 36 -25.34 -9.83 -0.54
CA LEU A 36 -25.49 -11.21 -0.11
C LEU A 36 -24.11 -11.73 0.30
N PRO A 37 -23.84 -11.97 1.59
CA PRO A 37 -22.56 -12.52 2.01
C PRO A 37 -22.36 -13.95 1.50
N ALA A 38 -21.10 -14.34 1.33
CA ALA A 38 -20.76 -15.74 1.20
C ALA A 38 -21.03 -16.47 2.53
N PRO A 39 -21.32 -17.78 2.52
CA PRO A 39 -21.31 -18.57 3.74
C PRO A 39 -19.92 -18.52 4.40
N PRO A 40 -19.82 -18.60 5.74
CA PRO A 40 -18.53 -18.69 6.40
C PRO A 40 -17.83 -19.99 6.02
N GLN A 41 -16.50 -19.93 5.93
CA GLN A 41 -15.68 -21.11 5.71
C GLN A 41 -15.69 -22.00 6.95
N LEU A 42 -16.39 -23.13 6.93
CA LEU A 42 -16.49 -24.03 8.09
C LEU A 42 -15.81 -25.37 7.84
N GLU A 43 -15.15 -25.54 6.69
CA GLU A 43 -14.48 -26.78 6.33
C GLU A 43 -12.99 -26.53 6.03
N ALA A 44 -12.11 -27.10 6.86
CA ALA A 44 -10.69 -27.06 6.59
C ALA A 44 -10.37 -27.94 5.36
N MET A 45 -9.61 -27.39 4.42
CA MET A 45 -9.40 -27.95 3.08
C MET A 45 -10.71 -28.22 2.33
N GLY A 46 -11.78 -27.50 2.68
CA GLY A 46 -13.02 -27.46 1.90
C GLY A 46 -12.95 -26.44 0.77
N ASP A 47 -13.98 -26.47 -0.09
CA ASP A 47 -14.13 -25.54 -1.21
C ASP A 47 -14.21 -24.09 -0.75
N PHE A 48 -13.61 -23.19 -1.52
CA PHE A 48 -13.63 -21.77 -1.23
C PHE A 48 -14.85 -21.07 -1.86
N TYR A 49 -15.45 -20.13 -1.12
CA TYR A 49 -16.65 -19.40 -1.53
C TYR A 49 -16.26 -18.09 -2.21
N LEU A 50 -17.12 -17.59 -3.09
CA LEU A 50 -16.78 -16.46 -3.95
C LEU A 50 -16.54 -15.15 -3.18
N ASN A 51 -15.43 -14.47 -3.52
CA ASN A 51 -15.10 -13.10 -3.06
C ASN A 51 -16.24 -12.12 -3.30
N GLY A 52 -16.55 -11.27 -2.30
CA GLY A 52 -17.60 -10.25 -2.42
C GLY A 52 -19.02 -10.81 -2.44
N GLY A 53 -19.19 -12.07 -2.04
CA GLY A 53 -20.44 -12.81 -2.14
C GLY A 53 -20.69 -13.40 -3.54
N PRO A 54 -21.79 -14.15 -3.72
CA PRO A 54 -22.05 -14.85 -4.98
C PRO A 54 -22.45 -13.94 -6.15
N THR A 55 -22.88 -12.70 -5.89
CA THR A 55 -23.45 -11.81 -6.93
C THR A 55 -22.70 -10.51 -7.16
N GLY A 56 -21.76 -10.12 -6.28
CA GLY A 56 -21.11 -8.80 -6.36
C GLY A 56 -22.02 -7.61 -6.01
N ASP A 57 -23.27 -7.84 -5.57
CA ASP A 57 -24.27 -6.81 -5.26
C ASP A 57 -23.86 -5.83 -4.16
N ILE A 58 -22.86 -6.20 -3.38
CA ILE A 58 -22.16 -5.31 -2.46
C ILE A 58 -21.73 -3.99 -3.12
N GLY A 59 -21.37 -4.04 -4.42
CA GLY A 59 -20.99 -2.88 -5.21
C GLY A 59 -22.14 -1.92 -5.53
N LYS A 60 -23.40 -2.20 -5.17
CA LYS A 60 -24.46 -1.19 -5.30
C LYS A 60 -24.19 0.03 -4.41
N ASN A 61 -23.49 -0.18 -3.29
CA ASN A 61 -23.18 0.83 -2.29
C ASN A 61 -21.70 1.23 -2.29
N VAL A 62 -21.46 2.51 -2.01
CA VAL A 62 -20.11 3.05 -1.81
C VAL A 62 -19.68 2.83 -0.35
N THR A 63 -19.29 1.58 -0.05
CA THR A 63 -18.89 1.09 1.29
C THR A 63 -17.70 0.13 1.20
N MET A 64 -17.13 -0.29 2.33
CA MET A 64 -16.08 -1.32 2.37
C MET A 64 -16.59 -2.65 1.80
N LEU A 65 -16.02 -3.05 0.66
CA LEU A 65 -16.52 -4.17 -0.15
C LEU A 65 -16.24 -5.53 0.48
N SER A 66 -15.10 -5.68 1.17
CA SER A 66 -14.76 -6.96 1.80
C SER A 66 -15.61 -7.31 3.02
N SER A 67 -16.44 -6.38 3.52
CA SER A 67 -17.31 -6.61 4.69
C SER A 67 -18.34 -7.75 4.51
N VAL A 68 -18.62 -8.17 3.28
CA VAL A 68 -19.48 -9.35 2.99
C VAL A 68 -18.72 -10.68 3.01
N GLY A 69 -17.44 -10.66 3.36
CA GLY A 69 -16.53 -11.79 3.29
C GLY A 69 -15.64 -11.71 2.05
N TRP A 70 -14.41 -12.18 2.21
CA TRP A 70 -13.38 -12.26 1.17
C TRP A 70 -12.50 -13.47 1.41
N ASP A 71 -11.48 -13.68 0.58
CA ASP A 71 -10.55 -14.80 0.72
C ASP A 71 -9.60 -14.78 1.92
N TRP A 72 -9.71 -13.76 2.77
CA TRP A 72 -8.91 -13.57 3.97
C TRP A 72 -9.69 -13.06 5.18
N ILE A 73 -11.03 -12.88 5.08
CA ILE A 73 -11.92 -12.54 6.20
C ILE A 73 -13.30 -13.21 6.04
N PRO A 74 -13.94 -13.61 7.15
CA PRO A 74 -15.36 -13.94 7.15
C PRO A 74 -16.22 -12.68 6.96
N GLU A 75 -17.52 -12.89 6.81
CA GLU A 75 -18.49 -11.81 6.66
C GLU A 75 -18.73 -11.03 7.97
N VAL A 76 -18.88 -9.71 7.86
CA VAL A 76 -19.26 -8.81 8.96
C VAL A 76 -20.77 -8.57 8.89
N HIS A 77 -21.51 -9.13 9.84
CA HIS A 77 -22.97 -9.26 9.76
C HIS A 77 -23.72 -7.92 9.69
N ASP A 78 -23.21 -6.90 10.37
CA ASP A 78 -23.80 -5.55 10.35
C ASP A 78 -23.21 -4.65 9.25
N ARG A 79 -22.32 -5.18 8.40
CA ARG A 79 -21.69 -4.44 7.29
C ARG A 79 -20.96 -3.17 7.74
N ASN A 80 -20.44 -3.17 8.96
CA ASN A 80 -19.73 -2.04 9.57
C ASN A 80 -20.56 -0.74 9.63
N ILE A 81 -21.89 -0.85 9.78
CA ILE A 81 -22.74 0.35 9.94
C ILE A 81 -22.40 1.08 11.24
N GLY A 82 -22.15 2.38 11.17
CA GLY A 82 -21.88 3.17 12.36
C GLY A 82 -21.10 4.45 12.10
N ILE A 83 -20.79 5.14 13.19
CA ILE A 83 -19.84 6.27 13.18
C ILE A 83 -18.44 5.66 13.28
N TRP A 84 -17.78 5.48 12.14
CA TRP A 84 -16.48 4.80 12.06
C TRP A 84 -15.28 5.76 12.10
N GLN A 85 -15.50 7.06 11.91
CA GLN A 85 -14.49 8.12 12.02
C GLN A 85 -14.83 9.13 13.13
N PRO A 86 -13.85 9.87 13.68
CA PRO A 86 -14.10 10.89 14.70
C PRO A 86 -15.09 11.97 14.26
N VAL A 87 -15.87 12.47 15.22
CA VAL A 87 -16.78 13.60 15.03
C VAL A 87 -16.23 14.80 15.79
N TYR A 88 -15.98 15.90 15.08
CA TYR A 88 -15.42 17.12 15.65
C TYR A 88 -16.45 18.24 15.71
N LEU A 89 -16.42 19.02 16.81
CA LEU A 89 -17.04 20.34 16.86
C LEU A 89 -15.93 21.39 16.79
N ARG A 90 -15.90 22.15 15.70
CA ARG A 90 -14.92 23.22 15.47
C ARG A 90 -15.58 24.58 15.60
N THR A 91 -14.85 25.55 16.17
CA THR A 91 -15.27 26.95 16.22
C THR A 91 -14.29 27.79 15.42
N THR A 92 -14.82 28.65 14.57
CA THR A 92 -14.06 29.56 13.71
C THR A 92 -14.64 30.97 13.80
N GLY A 93 -13.92 31.93 13.22
CA GLY A 93 -14.42 33.24 12.86
C GLY A 93 -15.20 33.20 11.54
N LYS A 94 -15.28 34.36 10.88
CA LYS A 94 -16.13 34.57 9.69
C LYS A 94 -15.56 34.02 8.40
N VAL A 95 -14.23 33.98 8.28
CA VAL A 95 -13.53 33.44 7.11
C VAL A 95 -12.85 32.14 7.51
N ILE A 96 -13.12 31.06 6.78
CA ILE A 96 -12.52 29.74 6.99
C ILE A 96 -11.53 29.40 5.87
N ILE A 97 -10.56 28.54 6.20
CA ILE A 97 -9.57 28.01 5.25
C ILE A 97 -10.03 26.62 4.81
N GLU A 98 -10.14 26.41 3.51
CA GLU A 98 -10.58 25.16 2.93
C GLU A 98 -9.57 24.62 1.92
N HIS A 99 -9.43 23.29 1.91
CA HIS A 99 -8.69 22.52 0.91
C HIS A 99 -7.27 23.03 0.61
N PRO A 100 -6.39 23.26 1.61
CA PRO A 100 -5.01 23.62 1.32
C PRO A 100 -4.29 22.51 0.53
N HIS A 101 -3.44 22.91 -0.41
CA HIS A 101 -2.66 22.01 -1.24
C HIS A 101 -1.27 22.57 -1.48
N VAL A 102 -0.26 21.88 -0.95
CA VAL A 102 1.15 22.23 -1.13
C VAL A 102 1.72 21.40 -2.26
N ILE A 103 2.20 22.10 -3.30
CA ILE A 103 2.84 21.50 -4.46
C ILE A 103 4.31 21.82 -4.40
N THR A 104 5.16 20.80 -4.59
CA THR A 104 6.61 20.97 -4.64
C THR A 104 7.15 20.58 -6.01
N ASP A 105 8.03 21.41 -6.57
CA ASP A 105 8.71 21.18 -7.84
C ASP A 105 10.23 21.16 -7.66
N LEU A 106 10.91 20.24 -8.35
CA LEU A 106 12.36 20.10 -8.40
C LEU A 106 12.78 20.32 -9.87
N PRO A 107 13.02 21.57 -10.30
CA PRO A 107 13.09 21.90 -11.73
C PRO A 107 14.37 21.40 -12.43
N ASN A 108 15.39 21.00 -11.67
CA ASN A 108 16.73 20.69 -12.18
C ASN A 108 17.10 19.20 -12.05
N LEU A 109 16.11 18.30 -11.89
CA LEU A 109 16.36 16.88 -11.69
C LEU A 109 17.34 16.32 -12.75
N PRO A 110 18.31 15.47 -12.34
CA PRO A 110 18.45 14.84 -11.03
C PRO A 110 19.14 15.71 -9.95
N ASP A 111 19.50 16.97 -10.25
CA ASP A 111 19.95 17.92 -9.23
C ASP A 111 18.76 18.36 -8.36
N THR A 112 18.92 18.26 -7.05
CA THR A 112 17.90 18.54 -6.04
C THR A 112 18.26 19.72 -5.13
N ASN A 113 19.30 20.48 -5.47
CA ASN A 113 19.74 21.65 -4.71
C ASN A 113 18.75 22.82 -4.73
N LEU A 114 17.67 22.75 -5.51
CA LEU A 114 16.65 23.77 -5.61
C LEU A 114 15.26 23.13 -5.63
N ALA A 115 14.37 23.60 -4.75
CA ALA A 115 12.94 23.29 -4.82
C ALA A 115 12.11 24.58 -4.87
N LYS A 116 10.95 24.49 -5.52
CA LYS A 116 9.94 25.55 -5.56
C LYS A 116 8.65 25.06 -4.93
N LEU A 117 8.08 25.87 -4.05
CA LEU A 117 6.77 25.62 -3.45
C LEU A 117 5.68 26.42 -4.14
N SER A 118 4.49 25.83 -4.22
CA SER A 118 3.23 26.51 -4.47
C SER A 118 2.19 26.07 -3.44
N LEU A 119 1.33 26.99 -3.02
CA LEU A 119 0.21 26.74 -2.11
C LEU A 119 -1.07 27.20 -2.79
N GLN A 120 -2.03 26.28 -2.91
CA GLN A 120 -3.39 26.55 -3.37
C GLN A 120 -4.37 26.29 -2.22
N LEU A 121 -5.38 27.14 -2.05
CA LEU A 121 -6.44 26.97 -1.05
C LEU A 121 -7.65 27.84 -1.38
N SER A 122 -8.80 27.53 -0.77
CA SER A 122 -9.98 28.38 -0.80
C SER A 122 -10.18 29.10 0.53
N LEU A 123 -10.65 30.34 0.47
CA LEU A 123 -11.11 31.10 1.62
C LEU A 123 -12.59 31.39 1.49
N SER A 124 -13.40 30.90 2.43
CA SER A 124 -14.86 31.08 2.42
C SER A 124 -15.30 32.02 3.53
N ASN A 125 -15.97 33.12 3.16
CA ASN A 125 -16.48 34.13 4.08
C ASN A 125 -17.98 33.93 4.33
N HIS A 126 -18.33 33.54 5.55
CA HIS A 126 -19.70 33.30 6.01
C HIS A 126 -20.35 34.53 6.67
N SER A 127 -19.79 35.72 6.46
CA SER A 127 -20.41 36.97 6.92
C SER A 127 -21.07 37.75 5.79
N ASP A 128 -21.96 38.66 6.20
CA ASP A 128 -22.69 39.60 5.35
C ASP A 128 -21.83 40.80 4.89
N LYS A 129 -20.54 40.81 5.23
CA LYS A 129 -19.60 41.89 4.87
C LYS A 129 -18.34 41.33 4.25
N ALA A 130 -17.78 42.07 3.30
CA ALA A 130 -16.44 41.77 2.79
C ALA A 130 -15.42 41.80 3.94
N ASN A 131 -14.49 40.85 3.94
CA ASN A 131 -13.44 40.75 4.95
C ASN A 131 -12.08 40.94 4.27
N SER A 132 -11.32 41.93 4.71
CA SER A 132 -9.93 42.14 4.30
C SER A 132 -9.01 41.74 5.45
N GLY A 133 -8.46 40.53 5.35
CA GLY A 133 -7.65 39.89 6.38
C GLY A 133 -6.27 39.50 5.89
N LYS A 134 -5.40 39.08 6.82
CA LYS A 134 -4.06 38.60 6.51
C LYS A 134 -4.04 37.07 6.46
N LEU A 135 -3.66 36.51 5.32
CA LEU A 135 -3.28 35.11 5.21
C LEU A 135 -1.82 34.96 5.61
N ARG A 136 -1.57 34.38 6.78
CA ARG A 136 -0.23 34.11 7.33
C ARG A 136 0.11 32.63 7.13
N ILE A 137 1.26 32.36 6.52
CA ILE A 137 1.78 31.01 6.31
C ILE A 137 3.14 30.91 6.97
N THR A 138 3.29 29.97 7.89
CA THR A 138 4.55 29.62 8.54
C THR A 138 4.97 28.23 8.10
N VAL A 139 6.23 28.09 7.69
CA VAL A 139 6.86 26.80 7.36
C VAL A 139 8.02 26.59 8.31
N SER A 140 8.03 25.45 9.00
CA SER A 140 9.08 25.04 9.92
C SER A 140 9.52 23.59 9.66
N PRO A 141 10.77 23.23 9.97
CA PRO A 141 11.17 21.82 10.05
C PRO A 141 10.30 21.03 11.04
N GLU A 142 9.94 19.79 10.70
CA GLU A 142 9.17 18.88 11.58
C GLU A 142 10.07 17.76 12.13
N THR A 143 10.78 17.04 11.26
CA THR A 143 11.59 15.85 11.63
C THR A 143 13.09 16.13 11.69
N PHE A 144 13.50 17.36 11.40
CA PHE A 144 14.90 17.78 11.38
C PHE A 144 15.06 19.18 11.98
N SER A 145 16.29 19.64 12.19
CA SER A 145 16.59 20.99 12.67
C SER A 145 16.94 21.95 11.53
N GLY A 146 16.39 23.16 11.58
CA GLY A 146 16.64 24.18 10.56
C GLY A 146 15.84 25.47 10.82
N PRO A 147 16.02 26.51 9.99
CA PRO A 147 15.28 27.75 10.12
C PRO A 147 13.82 27.59 9.68
N SER A 148 12.92 28.33 10.34
CA SER A 148 11.55 28.55 9.87
C SER A 148 11.43 29.87 9.11
N PHE A 149 10.38 30.02 8.31
CA PHE A 149 10.03 31.30 7.71
C PHE A 149 8.52 31.54 7.79
N THR A 150 8.12 32.81 7.71
CA THR A 150 6.71 33.23 7.70
C THR A 150 6.48 34.25 6.60
N VAL A 151 5.35 34.12 5.90
CA VAL A 151 4.89 35.06 4.87
C VAL A 151 3.47 35.49 5.17
N GLU A 152 3.16 36.77 4.90
CA GLU A 152 1.81 37.33 5.06
C GLU A 152 1.35 37.93 3.73
N GLN A 153 0.10 37.69 3.36
CA GLN A 153 -0.56 38.34 2.23
C GLN A 153 -1.92 38.91 2.67
N THR A 154 -2.23 40.14 2.31
CA THR A 154 -3.55 40.71 2.57
C THR A 154 -4.51 40.23 1.49
N ILE A 155 -5.60 39.58 1.89
CA ILE A 155 -6.60 39.02 0.98
C ILE A 155 -7.99 39.48 1.38
N MET A 156 -8.67 40.11 0.42
CA MET A 156 -10.09 40.43 0.51
C MET A 156 -10.93 39.27 -0.01
N VAL A 157 -11.93 38.88 0.78
CA VAL A 157 -12.96 37.88 0.45
C VAL A 157 -14.32 38.56 0.58
N GLU A 158 -15.13 38.53 -0.48
CA GLU A 158 -16.44 39.19 -0.49
C GLU A 158 -17.42 38.52 0.49
N ALA A 159 -18.48 39.24 0.86
CA ALA A 159 -19.55 38.70 1.71
C ALA A 159 -20.16 37.42 1.11
N ASN A 160 -20.44 36.42 1.94
CA ASN A 160 -21.08 35.15 1.54
C ASN A 160 -20.49 34.53 0.26
N SER A 161 -19.17 34.52 0.15
CA SER A 161 -18.46 34.05 -1.05
C SER A 161 -17.20 33.28 -0.69
N SER A 162 -16.72 32.51 -1.68
CA SER A 162 -15.45 31.79 -1.61
C SER A 162 -14.47 32.37 -2.62
N LYS A 163 -13.19 32.38 -2.27
CA LYS A 163 -12.11 32.87 -3.13
C LYS A 163 -10.95 31.89 -3.15
N GLU A 164 -10.64 31.39 -4.34
CA GLU A 164 -9.42 30.62 -4.59
C GLU A 164 -8.18 31.52 -4.50
N VAL A 165 -7.16 31.02 -3.82
CA VAL A 165 -5.89 31.69 -3.58
C VAL A 165 -4.75 30.79 -4.03
N THR A 166 -3.90 31.31 -4.91
CA THR A 166 -2.66 30.64 -5.34
C THR A 166 -1.46 31.51 -4.99
N LEU A 167 -0.55 30.96 -4.19
CA LEU A 167 0.74 31.56 -3.86
C LEU A 167 1.84 30.67 -4.41
N ASN A 168 2.89 31.25 -4.99
CA ASN A 168 3.95 30.47 -5.63
C ASN A 168 5.30 31.17 -5.52
N SER A 169 6.36 30.48 -5.93
CA SER A 169 7.73 30.98 -5.88
C SER A 169 8.00 32.26 -6.69
N THR A 170 7.12 32.63 -7.63
CA THR A 170 7.27 33.88 -8.39
C THR A 170 6.78 35.10 -7.61
N SER A 171 5.78 34.91 -6.75
CA SER A 171 5.20 35.96 -5.90
C SER A 171 5.80 35.98 -4.49
N ILE A 172 6.23 34.83 -3.98
CA ILE A 172 6.77 34.65 -2.63
C ILE A 172 8.20 34.11 -2.72
N LYS A 173 9.20 34.97 -2.50
CA LYS A 173 10.63 34.58 -2.63
C LYS A 173 11.02 33.44 -1.69
N GLN A 174 10.44 33.39 -0.49
CA GLN A 174 10.68 32.34 0.51
C GLN A 174 10.18 30.96 0.06
N PHE A 175 9.34 30.88 -0.98
CA PHE A 175 8.93 29.60 -1.58
C PHE A 175 9.98 29.03 -2.56
N VAL A 176 11.13 29.70 -2.72
CA VAL A 176 12.33 29.14 -3.35
C VAL A 176 13.22 28.59 -2.24
N LEU A 177 13.30 27.27 -2.14
CA LEU A 177 14.13 26.57 -1.15
C LEU A 177 15.46 26.17 -1.79
N ASN A 178 16.57 26.70 -1.25
CA ASN A 178 17.92 26.29 -1.65
C ASN A 178 18.41 25.19 -0.72
N ASN A 179 18.96 24.12 -1.30
CA ASN A 179 19.40 22.90 -0.61
C ASN A 179 18.35 22.37 0.39
N PRO A 180 17.09 22.15 -0.06
CA PRO A 180 16.04 21.67 0.82
C PRO A 180 16.41 20.28 1.38
N ARG A 181 15.99 20.01 2.62
CA ARG A 181 15.81 18.62 3.07
C ARG A 181 14.65 18.01 2.27
N LEU A 182 14.87 16.81 1.73
CA LEU A 182 13.91 16.14 0.85
C LEU A 182 13.25 15.00 1.60
N TRP A 183 12.01 14.70 1.24
CA TRP A 183 11.40 13.45 1.62
C TRP A 183 11.85 12.34 0.66
N TRP A 184 12.38 11.25 1.20
CA TRP A 184 12.73 10.05 0.47
C TRP A 184 12.00 8.82 1.03
N PRO A 185 11.65 7.84 0.17
CA PRO A 185 11.10 6.59 0.64
C PRO A 185 12.15 5.76 1.37
N ASN A 186 11.68 4.76 2.12
CA ASN A 186 12.49 3.84 2.89
C ASN A 186 13.60 3.25 2.01
N ASN A 187 14.83 3.20 2.53
CA ASN A 187 16.04 2.76 1.84
C ASN A 187 16.56 3.66 0.68
N TYR A 188 15.93 4.81 0.42
CA TYR A 188 16.43 5.82 -0.56
C TYR A 188 16.93 7.12 0.09
N GLY A 189 16.69 7.32 1.39
CA GLY A 189 17.15 8.50 2.11
C GLY A 189 16.33 8.75 3.37
N ASN A 190 16.47 9.94 3.96
CA ASN A 190 15.65 10.34 5.10
C ASN A 190 14.27 10.81 4.62
N PRO A 191 13.17 10.41 5.29
CA PRO A 191 11.84 10.97 5.05
C PRO A 191 11.68 12.32 5.76
N ASP A 192 12.45 13.34 5.36
CA ASP A 192 12.42 14.64 6.03
C ASP A 192 11.10 15.37 5.76
N LEU A 193 10.44 15.84 6.83
CA LEU A 193 9.15 16.53 6.80
C LEU A 193 9.31 17.97 7.30
N TYR A 194 8.50 18.84 6.73
CA TYR A 194 8.24 20.21 7.17
C TYR A 194 6.81 20.26 7.70
N ARG A 195 6.52 21.24 8.56
CA ARG A 195 5.17 21.61 8.97
C ARG A 195 4.79 22.94 8.35
N MET A 196 3.62 22.96 7.71
CA MET A 196 2.95 24.18 7.29
C MET A 196 1.86 24.53 8.29
N LYS A 197 1.83 25.79 8.73
CA LYS A 197 0.75 26.38 9.52
C LYS A 197 0.16 27.55 8.75
N ILE A 198 -1.14 27.52 8.50
CA ILE A 198 -1.86 28.54 7.74
C ILE A 198 -2.89 29.17 8.68
N GLN A 199 -2.88 30.50 8.75
CA GLN A 199 -3.83 31.27 9.57
C GLN A 199 -4.45 32.38 8.71
N TYR A 200 -5.77 32.57 8.80
CA TYR A 200 -6.42 33.77 8.30
C TYR A 200 -6.75 34.68 9.48
N LEU A 201 -6.17 35.87 9.50
CA LEU A 201 -6.39 36.86 10.56
C LEU A 201 -7.34 37.97 10.09
N SER A 202 -8.46 38.15 10.79
CA SER A 202 -9.31 39.33 10.63
C SER A 202 -8.90 40.37 11.68
N GLY A 203 -8.16 41.40 11.22
CA GLY A 203 -7.45 42.30 12.12
C GLY A 203 -6.33 41.56 12.85
N ASN A 204 -6.40 41.49 14.19
CA ASN A 204 -5.42 40.78 15.03
C ASN A 204 -5.95 39.44 15.58
N GLN A 205 -7.17 39.04 15.23
CA GLN A 205 -7.76 37.78 15.69
C GLN A 205 -7.66 36.73 14.59
N VAL A 206 -7.31 35.50 14.98
CA VAL A 206 -7.35 34.35 14.08
C VAL A 206 -8.82 34.02 13.82
N SER A 207 -9.25 34.18 12.57
CA SER A 207 -10.55 33.71 12.11
C SER A 207 -10.50 32.20 11.93
N ASP A 208 -9.46 31.69 11.29
CA ASP A 208 -9.29 30.26 11.14
C ASP A 208 -7.83 29.84 11.03
N GLU A 209 -7.56 28.59 11.38
CA GLU A 209 -6.23 27.98 11.37
C GLU A 209 -6.29 26.52 10.92
N THR A 210 -5.28 26.11 10.15
CA THR A 210 -4.99 24.70 9.86
C THR A 210 -3.49 24.46 9.83
N SER A 211 -3.06 23.23 10.15
CA SER A 211 -1.66 22.82 10.08
C SER A 211 -1.51 21.35 9.69
N PHE A 212 -0.58 21.07 8.79
CA PHE A 212 -0.27 19.72 8.32
C PHE A 212 1.24 19.60 8.00
N ALA A 213 1.74 18.37 8.04
CA ALA A 213 3.09 18.06 7.58
C ALA A 213 3.09 17.91 6.06
N PHE A 214 4.22 18.23 5.43
CA PHE A 214 4.46 17.95 4.02
C PHE A 214 5.93 17.61 3.79
N GLY A 215 6.21 16.88 2.70
CA GLY A 215 7.56 16.55 2.26
C GLY A 215 7.90 17.29 0.96
N VAL A 216 9.15 17.73 0.82
CA VAL A 216 9.65 18.25 -0.46
C VAL A 216 10.10 17.08 -1.31
N ARG A 217 9.29 16.69 -2.30
CA ARG A 217 9.60 15.62 -3.25
C ARG A 217 8.74 15.66 -4.50
N THR A 218 9.27 15.20 -5.62
CA THR A 218 8.46 14.94 -6.83
C THR A 218 8.28 13.44 -7.04
N VAL A 219 7.14 13.05 -7.62
CA VAL A 219 6.92 11.70 -8.13
C VAL A 219 6.51 11.75 -9.59
N SER A 220 6.90 10.74 -10.34
CA SER A 220 6.44 10.54 -11.71
C SER A 220 6.43 9.07 -12.06
N SER A 221 5.82 8.74 -13.20
CA SER A 221 5.88 7.39 -13.75
C SER A 221 6.04 7.43 -15.26
N SER A 222 6.52 6.32 -15.82
CA SER A 222 6.58 6.08 -17.25
C SER A 222 6.31 4.61 -17.56
N ALA A 223 5.89 4.33 -18.78
CA ALA A 223 5.76 2.96 -19.27
C ALA A 223 6.90 2.62 -20.22
N SER A 224 7.50 1.46 -20.04
CA SER A 224 8.48 0.86 -20.96
C SER A 224 8.02 -0.54 -21.38
N THR A 225 8.65 -1.12 -22.40
CA THR A 225 8.35 -2.50 -22.83
C THR A 225 9.54 -3.39 -22.50
N VAL A 226 9.29 -4.49 -21.79
CA VAL A 226 10.27 -5.50 -21.42
C VAL A 226 9.72 -6.85 -21.89
N ASN A 227 10.46 -7.57 -22.74
CA ASN A 227 10.04 -8.87 -23.28
C ASN A 227 8.63 -8.89 -23.90
N GLY A 228 8.21 -7.77 -24.52
CA GLY A 228 6.88 -7.62 -25.13
C GLY A 228 5.75 -7.24 -24.17
N TRP A 229 6.04 -7.12 -22.87
CA TRP A 229 5.08 -6.70 -21.84
C TRP A 229 5.31 -5.25 -21.45
N VAL A 230 4.23 -4.51 -21.21
CA VAL A 230 4.32 -3.12 -20.72
C VAL A 230 4.67 -3.16 -19.24
N ARG A 231 5.73 -2.46 -18.85
CA ARG A 231 6.17 -2.29 -17.47
C ARG A 231 6.01 -0.83 -17.06
N ARG A 232 5.36 -0.60 -15.93
CA ARG A 232 5.31 0.70 -15.28
C ARG A 232 6.57 0.91 -14.44
N GLU A 233 7.09 2.12 -14.46
CA GLU A 233 8.22 2.52 -13.65
C GLU A 233 7.85 3.76 -12.87
N PHE A 234 8.29 3.83 -11.62
CA PHE A 234 8.04 4.96 -10.74
C PHE A 234 9.36 5.63 -10.36
N PHE A 235 9.29 6.94 -10.21
CA PHE A 235 10.43 7.77 -9.88
C PHE A 235 10.10 8.67 -8.70
N VAL A 236 11.03 8.80 -7.77
CA VAL A 236 10.99 9.79 -6.70
C VAL A 236 12.22 10.69 -6.84
N ASN A 237 12.01 12.01 -6.90
CA ASN A 237 13.08 13.00 -7.07
C ASN A 237 13.99 12.66 -8.27
N GLY A 238 13.39 12.22 -9.39
CA GLY A 238 14.08 11.87 -10.63
C GLY A 238 14.89 10.57 -10.59
N ARG A 239 14.82 9.79 -9.49
CA ARG A 239 15.46 8.47 -9.37
C ARG A 239 14.42 7.37 -9.49
N ARG A 240 14.69 6.36 -10.33
CA ARG A 240 13.87 5.15 -10.44
C ARG A 240 13.85 4.43 -9.10
N VAL A 241 12.67 4.00 -8.66
CA VAL A 241 12.49 3.22 -7.44
C VAL A 241 11.97 1.84 -7.82
N HIS A 242 12.63 0.80 -7.32
CA HIS A 242 12.12 -0.56 -7.44
C HIS A 242 11.13 -0.79 -6.30
N LEU A 243 9.88 -1.10 -6.66
CA LEU A 243 8.81 -1.20 -5.67
C LEU A 243 8.79 -2.60 -5.05
N VAL A 244 9.02 -2.67 -3.75
CA VAL A 244 8.92 -3.90 -2.96
C VAL A 244 7.99 -3.65 -1.78
N GLY A 245 7.04 -4.55 -1.57
CA GLY A 245 6.00 -4.34 -0.56
C GLY A 245 4.84 -5.30 -0.70
N GLY A 246 3.63 -4.79 -0.51
CA GLY A 246 2.42 -5.59 -0.67
C GLY A 246 1.13 -4.83 -0.38
N ALA A 247 0.03 -5.51 -0.63
CA ALA A 247 -1.30 -5.06 -0.29
C ALA A 247 -1.48 -4.94 1.22
N TRP A 248 -2.29 -3.97 1.59
CA TRP A 248 -2.75 -3.69 2.93
C TRP A 248 -4.26 -3.73 2.94
N VAL A 249 -4.79 -4.42 3.94
CA VAL A 249 -6.22 -4.57 4.16
C VAL A 249 -6.61 -4.00 5.53
N PRO A 250 -7.76 -3.34 5.66
CA PRO A 250 -8.22 -2.81 6.94
C PRO A 250 -8.62 -3.91 7.91
N ASP A 251 -8.56 -3.65 9.22
CA ASP A 251 -9.17 -4.51 10.24
C ASP A 251 -10.66 -4.75 9.94
N MET A 252 -11.12 -6.01 10.03
CA MET A 252 -12.47 -6.38 9.59
C MET A 252 -13.58 -5.65 10.37
N LEU A 253 -13.35 -5.29 11.64
CA LEU A 253 -14.33 -4.58 12.47
C LEU A 253 -14.07 -3.07 12.51
N LEU A 254 -13.11 -2.58 11.71
CA LEU A 254 -12.63 -1.20 11.76
C LEU A 254 -12.14 -0.83 13.18
N ASN A 255 -11.55 -1.81 13.89
CA ASN A 255 -11.00 -1.56 15.21
C ASN A 255 -9.73 -0.71 15.09
N ARG A 256 -9.93 0.61 15.24
CA ARG A 256 -8.92 1.63 14.99
C ARG A 256 -8.08 1.91 16.23
N ASP A 257 -6.78 1.89 16.03
CA ASP A 257 -5.79 2.32 17.01
C ASP A 257 -4.60 2.93 16.27
N SER A 258 -4.35 4.23 16.47
CA SER A 258 -3.21 4.92 15.84
C SER A 258 -1.89 4.30 16.24
N LEU A 259 -1.79 3.73 17.45
CA LEU A 259 -0.60 3.01 17.91
C LEU A 259 -0.41 1.70 17.13
N ARG A 260 -1.51 0.99 16.83
CA ARG A 260 -1.45 -0.22 15.99
C ARG A 260 -0.96 0.11 14.58
N LEU A 261 -1.52 1.16 13.95
CA LEU A 261 -1.11 1.59 12.61
C LEU A 261 0.37 2.00 12.57
N ASP A 262 0.84 2.71 13.59
CA ASP A 262 2.25 3.07 13.75
C ASP A 262 3.13 1.81 13.86
N TYR A 263 2.74 0.82 14.66
CA TYR A 263 3.46 -0.46 14.78
C TYR A 263 3.48 -1.28 13.49
N GLU A 264 2.36 -1.38 12.77
CA GLU A 264 2.29 -2.11 11.51
C GLU A 264 3.14 -1.45 10.43
N LEU A 265 3.14 -0.12 10.32
CA LEU A 265 4.01 0.58 9.37
C LEU A 265 5.49 0.58 9.79
N HIS A 266 5.76 0.53 11.10
CA HIS A 266 7.11 0.30 11.60
C HIS A 266 7.61 -1.12 11.25
N LEU A 267 6.75 -2.14 11.33
CA LEU A 267 7.06 -3.49 10.82
C LEU A 267 7.35 -3.44 9.32
N CYS A 268 6.51 -2.77 8.51
CA CYS A 268 6.79 -2.61 7.08
C CYS A 268 8.15 -1.93 6.84
N ARG A 269 8.45 -0.82 7.51
CA ARG A 269 9.76 -0.14 7.40
C ARG A 269 10.92 -1.09 7.73
N ASN A 270 10.81 -1.80 8.84
CA ASN A 270 11.85 -2.70 9.31
C ASN A 270 12.05 -3.87 8.36
N ALA A 271 11.00 -4.32 7.65
CA ALA A 271 11.08 -5.38 6.65
C ALA A 271 11.75 -4.95 5.34
N ASN A 272 12.39 -3.78 5.28
CA ASN A 272 13.02 -3.21 4.09
C ASN A 272 12.08 -2.99 2.89
N VAL A 273 10.76 -3.13 3.07
CA VAL A 273 9.80 -2.76 2.05
C VAL A 273 9.68 -1.24 1.96
N ASN A 274 9.29 -0.75 0.79
CA ASN A 274 9.18 0.68 0.51
C ASN A 274 7.79 1.10 0.03
N LEU A 275 6.87 0.15 -0.16
CA LEU A 275 5.51 0.39 -0.61
C LEU A 275 4.49 -0.39 0.23
N VAL A 276 3.38 0.29 0.55
CA VAL A 276 2.13 -0.32 0.98
C VAL A 276 1.04 0.06 -0.02
N ARG A 277 0.30 -0.93 -0.54
CA ARG A 277 -0.85 -0.69 -1.41
C ARG A 277 -2.14 -0.84 -0.62
N ILE A 278 -2.89 0.25 -0.48
CA ILE A 278 -4.24 0.20 0.05
C ILE A 278 -5.16 -0.42 -0.99
N TRP A 279 -5.60 -1.65 -0.74
CA TRP A 279 -6.34 -2.46 -1.70
C TRP A 279 -7.80 -1.98 -1.88
N GLY A 280 -8.26 -2.00 -3.13
CA GLY A 280 -9.50 -1.37 -3.59
C GLY A 280 -10.84 -1.94 -3.08
N GLY A 281 -10.88 -3.05 -2.36
CA GLY A 281 -12.12 -3.45 -1.66
C GLY A 281 -12.14 -3.15 -0.16
N GLY A 282 -11.07 -2.52 0.35
CA GLY A 282 -10.95 -2.06 1.73
C GLY A 282 -11.45 -0.63 1.90
N LEU A 283 -10.63 0.19 2.58
CA LEU A 283 -10.90 1.59 2.90
C LEU A 283 -9.91 2.51 2.18
N GLY A 284 -10.23 3.80 2.05
CA GLY A 284 -9.19 4.82 2.08
C GLY A 284 -8.85 5.06 3.56
N GLU A 285 -7.61 4.79 3.96
CA GLU A 285 -7.23 4.74 5.38
C GLU A 285 -7.37 6.10 6.12
N THR A 286 -7.21 6.06 7.44
CA THR A 286 -7.16 7.27 8.30
C THR A 286 -5.98 8.16 7.99
N ASP A 287 -6.05 9.41 8.42
CA ASP A 287 -4.89 10.31 8.42
C ASP A 287 -3.75 9.74 9.28
N ASP A 288 -4.04 9.07 10.41
CA ASP A 288 -3.02 8.39 11.24
C ASP A 288 -2.16 7.40 10.44
N PHE A 289 -2.75 6.69 9.48
CA PHE A 289 -2.01 5.80 8.58
C PHE A 289 -1.06 6.59 7.67
N TYR A 290 -1.55 7.59 6.96
CA TYR A 290 -0.73 8.35 6.01
C TYR A 290 0.34 9.18 6.72
N GLU A 291 0.05 9.74 7.89
CA GLU A 291 1.04 10.43 8.72
C GLU A 291 2.15 9.48 9.18
N SER A 292 1.80 8.25 9.56
CA SER A 292 2.77 7.21 9.91
C SER A 292 3.59 6.79 8.69
N ALA A 293 2.95 6.64 7.52
CA ALA A 293 3.63 6.35 6.26
C ALA A 293 4.60 7.46 5.86
N ASP A 294 4.21 8.73 6.03
CA ASP A 294 5.06 9.90 5.80
C ASP A 294 6.31 9.86 6.69
N ARG A 295 6.15 9.63 8.00
CA ARG A 295 7.26 9.56 8.98
C ARG A 295 8.21 8.40 8.69
N TYR A 296 7.69 7.26 8.24
CA TYR A 296 8.50 6.08 8.00
C TYR A 296 9.11 6.01 6.61
N GLY A 297 8.75 6.91 5.70
CA GLY A 297 9.18 6.83 4.29
C GLY A 297 8.47 5.71 3.53
N MET A 298 7.28 5.29 3.98
CA MET A 298 6.54 4.23 3.32
C MET A 298 5.72 4.82 2.19
N MET A 299 5.98 4.45 0.94
CA MET A 299 5.15 4.91 -0.16
C MET A 299 3.77 4.26 -0.09
N VAL A 300 2.75 5.00 -0.50
CA VAL A 300 1.36 4.52 -0.50
C VAL A 300 0.83 4.49 -1.93
N TRP A 301 0.40 3.33 -2.36
CA TRP A 301 -0.41 3.16 -3.57
C TRP A 301 -1.87 3.10 -3.14
N GLN A 302 -2.70 4.03 -3.62
CA GLN A 302 -4.09 4.14 -3.22
C GLN A 302 -5.02 3.68 -4.34
N ASP A 303 -5.71 2.56 -4.14
CA ASP A 303 -6.83 2.18 -5.00
C ASP A 303 -8.09 2.97 -4.61
N PHE A 304 -8.91 3.35 -5.60
CA PHE A 304 -10.32 3.68 -5.37
C PHE A 304 -11.12 2.39 -5.17
N TRP A 305 -12.33 2.52 -4.61
CA TRP A 305 -13.11 1.39 -4.08
C TRP A 305 -13.81 0.54 -5.14
N VAL A 306 -13.03 0.05 -6.11
CA VAL A 306 -13.46 -0.75 -7.25
C VAL A 306 -12.69 -2.06 -7.21
N THR A 307 -13.41 -3.18 -7.36
CA THR A 307 -12.80 -4.50 -7.53
C THR A 307 -13.46 -5.22 -8.70
N GLY A 308 -12.72 -6.11 -9.37
CA GLY A 308 -13.25 -7.02 -10.38
C GLY A 308 -14.47 -7.81 -9.88
N ASP A 309 -14.50 -8.17 -8.60
CA ASP A 309 -15.59 -8.96 -7.98
C ASP A 309 -16.87 -8.18 -7.69
N THR A 310 -16.88 -6.84 -7.68
CA THR A 310 -18.05 -6.09 -7.18
C THR A 310 -18.50 -4.95 -8.09
N HIS A 311 -17.56 -4.17 -8.61
CA HIS A 311 -17.82 -2.99 -9.45
C HIS A 311 -17.22 -3.13 -10.85
N GLY A 312 -16.44 -4.19 -11.07
CA GLY A 312 -15.65 -4.43 -12.27
C GLY A 312 -16.05 -5.71 -13.00
N GLU A 313 -15.05 -6.37 -13.60
CA GLU A 313 -15.27 -7.29 -14.72
C GLU A 313 -15.82 -8.68 -14.36
N PHE A 314 -15.57 -9.21 -13.16
CA PHE A 314 -15.82 -10.63 -12.84
C PHE A 314 -17.27 -10.92 -12.44
N LYS A 315 -17.83 -10.10 -11.53
CA LYS A 315 -19.22 -10.24 -11.07
C LYS A 315 -19.97 -8.90 -11.00
N GLY A 316 -19.27 -7.78 -11.26
CA GLY A 316 -19.86 -6.45 -11.14
C GLY A 316 -20.85 -6.14 -12.26
N SER A 317 -21.87 -5.34 -11.94
CA SER A 317 -22.78 -4.78 -12.94
C SER A 317 -22.17 -3.51 -13.55
N PRO A 318 -22.31 -3.30 -14.87
CA PRO A 318 -21.97 -2.01 -15.49
C PRO A 318 -22.81 -0.85 -14.92
N ASP A 319 -23.88 -1.12 -14.16
CA ASP A 319 -24.74 -0.14 -13.51
C ASP A 319 -24.41 0.06 -12.02
N TYR A 320 -23.27 -0.43 -11.53
CA TYR A 320 -22.81 -0.16 -10.16
C TYR A 320 -21.73 0.94 -10.07
N PRO A 321 -21.67 1.67 -8.94
CA PRO A 321 -22.69 1.77 -7.88
C PRO A 321 -23.98 2.43 -8.37
N ALA A 322 -25.09 2.18 -7.66
CA ALA A 322 -26.42 2.61 -8.10
C ALA A 322 -26.52 4.15 -8.25
N ASP A 323 -25.84 4.89 -7.37
CA ASP A 323 -25.72 6.35 -7.46
C ASP A 323 -24.25 6.75 -7.66
N GLY A 324 -23.91 7.07 -8.91
CA GLY A 324 -22.57 7.51 -9.28
C GLY A 324 -22.16 8.84 -8.65
N SER A 325 -23.11 9.72 -8.32
CA SER A 325 -22.81 11.02 -7.72
C SER A 325 -22.23 10.89 -6.31
N ILE A 326 -22.70 9.89 -5.56
CA ILE A 326 -22.15 9.52 -4.26
C ILE A 326 -20.69 9.08 -4.43
N PHE A 327 -20.40 8.21 -5.38
CA PHE A 327 -19.04 7.73 -5.64
C PHE A 327 -18.09 8.88 -5.99
N VAL A 328 -18.49 9.76 -6.92
CA VAL A 328 -17.71 10.95 -7.29
C VAL A 328 -17.47 11.89 -6.11
N LYS A 329 -18.47 12.09 -5.24
CA LYS A 329 -18.28 12.88 -4.02
C LYS A 329 -17.24 12.26 -3.08
N ASN A 330 -17.24 10.94 -2.93
CA ASN A 330 -16.26 10.23 -2.11
C ASN A 330 -14.85 10.29 -2.73
N ILE A 331 -14.71 10.20 -4.06
CA ILE A 331 -13.44 10.41 -4.77
C ILE A 331 -12.87 11.80 -4.46
N ILE A 332 -13.67 12.85 -4.69
CA ILE A 332 -13.25 14.24 -4.50
C ILE A 332 -12.82 14.47 -3.05
N SER A 333 -13.66 14.06 -2.09
CA SER A 333 -13.35 14.20 -0.66
C SER A 333 -12.03 13.52 -0.28
N THR A 334 -11.80 12.28 -0.74
CA THR A 334 -10.56 11.56 -0.43
C THR A 334 -9.35 12.23 -1.06
N ILE A 335 -9.40 12.64 -2.33
CA ILE A 335 -8.28 13.33 -2.98
C ILE A 335 -7.91 14.60 -2.22
N LEU A 336 -8.91 15.43 -1.89
CA LEU A 336 -8.68 16.69 -1.17
C LEU A 336 -8.07 16.46 0.21
N ARG A 337 -8.49 15.40 0.92
CA ARG A 337 -7.98 15.04 2.24
C ARG A 337 -6.52 14.61 2.18
N ILE A 338 -6.15 13.68 1.29
CA ILE A 338 -4.84 12.99 1.39
C ILE A 338 -3.76 13.50 0.44
N ARG A 339 -4.07 14.42 -0.49
CA ARG A 339 -3.10 14.90 -1.51
C ARG A 339 -1.83 15.57 -0.96
N ASN A 340 -1.84 16.03 0.30
CA ASN A 340 -0.66 16.64 0.93
C ASN A 340 0.35 15.63 1.52
N HIS A 341 -0.02 14.34 1.64
CA HIS A 341 0.87 13.33 2.22
C HIS A 341 2.00 12.95 1.24
N PRO A 342 3.29 13.23 1.54
CA PRO A 342 4.39 12.87 0.65
C PRO A 342 4.51 11.36 0.38
N SER A 343 4.05 10.51 1.32
CA SER A 343 4.00 9.05 1.15
C SER A 343 3.18 8.61 -0.06
N LEU A 344 2.06 9.28 -0.36
CA LEU A 344 1.19 8.87 -1.46
C LEU A 344 1.96 8.92 -2.80
N LEU A 345 2.05 7.80 -3.50
CA LEU A 345 2.84 7.63 -4.72
C LEU A 345 1.97 7.68 -5.97
N VAL A 346 0.83 6.97 -5.96
CA VAL A 346 0.00 6.72 -7.13
C VAL A 346 -1.46 6.52 -6.72
N TRP A 347 -2.36 6.98 -7.58
CA TRP A 347 -3.79 6.67 -7.51
C TRP A 347 -4.13 5.59 -8.53
N THR A 348 -4.99 4.65 -8.16
CA THR A 348 -5.37 3.52 -9.01
C THR A 348 -6.87 3.41 -9.11
N GLY A 349 -7.39 3.26 -10.34
CA GLY A 349 -8.83 3.22 -10.60
C GLY A 349 -9.55 2.05 -9.94
N GLY A 350 -8.94 0.86 -9.88
CA GLY A 350 -9.54 -0.31 -9.24
C GLY A 350 -8.64 -1.53 -9.18
N ASN A 351 -9.01 -2.49 -8.34
CA ASN A 351 -8.39 -3.80 -8.26
C ASN A 351 -8.90 -4.72 -9.38
N GLU A 352 -8.00 -5.22 -10.24
CA GLU A 352 -8.29 -6.27 -11.22
C GLU A 352 -9.51 -6.01 -12.13
N GLY A 353 -9.85 -4.75 -12.34
CA GLY A 353 -11.01 -4.35 -13.12
C GLY A 353 -11.14 -2.85 -13.22
N HIS A 354 -12.19 -2.40 -13.89
CA HIS A 354 -12.50 -0.99 -14.05
C HIS A 354 -13.96 -0.71 -13.71
N ALA A 355 -14.25 0.48 -13.20
CA ALA A 355 -15.62 0.96 -13.09
C ALA A 355 -16.19 1.28 -14.48
N ARG A 356 -17.49 1.60 -14.54
CA ARG A 356 -18.13 2.18 -15.74
C ARG A 356 -17.56 3.56 -16.11
N LYS A 357 -17.72 3.94 -17.38
CA LYS A 357 -16.91 4.98 -18.03
C LYS A 357 -16.90 6.32 -17.29
N GLU A 358 -18.06 6.82 -16.91
CA GLU A 358 -18.16 8.15 -16.32
C GLU A 358 -17.52 8.22 -14.93
N LEU A 359 -17.52 7.11 -14.18
CA LEU A 359 -16.82 7.03 -12.89
C LEU A 359 -15.31 6.85 -13.08
N TYR A 360 -14.91 6.08 -14.08
CA TYR A 360 -13.52 5.97 -14.50
C TYR A 360 -12.93 7.34 -14.89
N ASP A 361 -13.63 8.06 -15.77
CA ASP A 361 -13.23 9.39 -16.19
C ASP A 361 -13.20 10.35 -14.99
N ALA A 362 -14.20 10.29 -14.10
CA ALA A 362 -14.24 11.10 -12.89
C ALA A 362 -13.05 10.83 -11.96
N MET A 363 -12.65 9.58 -11.74
CA MET A 363 -11.45 9.25 -10.95
C MET A 363 -10.20 9.88 -11.57
N ARG A 364 -9.97 9.61 -12.85
CA ARG A 364 -8.78 10.06 -13.57
C ARG A 364 -8.70 11.59 -13.63
N ASP A 365 -9.80 12.25 -13.97
CA ASP A 365 -9.82 13.69 -14.20
C ASP A 365 -9.80 14.48 -12.89
N ASN A 366 -10.39 13.96 -11.80
CA ASN A 366 -10.24 14.56 -10.47
C ASN A 366 -8.83 14.35 -9.91
N VAL A 367 -8.18 13.21 -10.16
CA VAL A 367 -6.76 13.07 -9.80
C VAL A 367 -5.91 14.09 -10.55
N ALA A 368 -6.13 14.26 -11.85
CA ALA A 368 -5.38 15.22 -12.66
C ALA A 368 -5.61 16.69 -12.24
N SER A 369 -6.83 17.06 -11.86
CA SER A 369 -7.20 18.45 -11.56
C SER A 369 -7.08 18.85 -10.09
N LEU A 370 -7.34 17.91 -9.15
CA LEU A 370 -7.33 18.19 -7.72
C LEU A 370 -6.00 17.78 -7.05
N ASP A 371 -5.34 16.71 -7.49
CA ASP A 371 -3.98 16.39 -7.03
C ASP A 371 -2.95 16.93 -8.04
N GLY A 372 -2.92 16.41 -9.26
CA GLY A 372 -2.03 16.87 -10.31
C GLY A 372 -0.53 16.66 -10.04
N THR A 373 -0.13 16.11 -8.89
CA THR A 373 1.26 15.85 -8.54
C THR A 373 1.63 14.36 -8.54
N ARG A 374 0.65 13.48 -8.76
CA ARG A 374 0.80 12.02 -8.73
C ARG A 374 0.20 11.36 -9.97
N PRO A 375 0.82 10.29 -10.49
CA PRO A 375 0.23 9.52 -11.57
C PRO A 375 -1.09 8.87 -11.15
N PHE A 376 -1.96 8.67 -12.13
CA PHE A 376 -3.11 7.77 -12.05
C PHE A 376 -2.85 6.56 -12.94
N ILE A 377 -3.09 5.35 -12.45
CA ILE A 377 -3.15 4.15 -13.30
C ILE A 377 -4.58 3.58 -13.35
N PRO A 378 -5.01 3.01 -14.48
CA PRO A 378 -6.40 2.59 -14.64
C PRO A 378 -6.88 1.46 -13.73
N SER A 379 -6.01 0.49 -13.49
CA SER A 379 -6.29 -0.73 -12.75
C SER A 379 -4.97 -1.30 -12.23
N SER A 380 -5.02 -2.02 -11.10
CA SER A 380 -3.91 -2.82 -10.57
C SER A 380 -3.71 -4.13 -11.36
N SER A 381 -4.13 -4.20 -12.62
CA SER A 381 -3.85 -5.34 -13.46
C SER A 381 -3.91 -4.96 -14.92
N GLY A 382 -2.82 -5.20 -15.65
CA GLY A 382 -2.73 -5.05 -17.10
C GLY A 382 -3.52 -6.11 -17.85
N TYR A 383 -4.03 -7.12 -17.13
CA TYR A 383 -5.03 -8.05 -17.66
C TYR A 383 -6.43 -7.45 -17.73
N ALA A 384 -6.74 -6.46 -16.88
CA ALA A 384 -7.99 -5.70 -16.97
C ALA A 384 -7.95 -4.86 -18.25
N LYS A 385 -8.75 -5.26 -19.24
CA LYS A 385 -8.71 -4.65 -20.57
C LYS A 385 -9.59 -3.41 -20.56
N GLN A 386 -8.96 -2.25 -20.48
CA GLN A 386 -9.66 -0.99 -20.67
C GLN A 386 -10.44 -1.00 -22.00
N PRO A 387 -11.72 -0.60 -22.00
CA PRO A 387 -12.50 -0.52 -23.23
C PRO A 387 -11.87 0.42 -24.25
N ALA A 388 -12.06 0.11 -25.54
CA ALA A 388 -11.51 0.89 -26.63
C ALA A 388 -11.93 2.38 -26.55
N GLY A 389 -10.97 3.28 -26.74
CA GLY A 389 -11.19 4.73 -26.71
C GLY A 389 -11.18 5.36 -25.31
N TRP A 390 -11.00 4.57 -24.24
CA TRP A 390 -10.76 5.14 -22.91
C TRP A 390 -9.32 5.63 -22.80
N ASN A 391 -9.13 6.74 -22.07
CA ASN A 391 -7.79 7.20 -21.75
C ASN A 391 -7.11 6.19 -20.82
N GLY A 392 -5.81 5.95 -21.02
CA GLY A 392 -4.99 5.17 -20.12
C GLY A 392 -4.56 5.97 -18.88
N SER A 393 -3.39 5.61 -18.35
CA SER A 393 -2.76 6.26 -17.20
C SER A 393 -2.61 7.76 -17.41
N TRP A 394 -2.60 8.53 -16.32
CA TRP A 394 -2.30 9.95 -16.36
C TRP A 394 -0.90 10.18 -15.76
N PRO A 395 -0.05 11.03 -16.37
CA PRO A 395 -0.35 11.92 -17.50
C PRO A 395 -0.07 11.34 -18.90
N ASP A 396 0.57 10.18 -19.01
CA ASP A 396 1.17 9.71 -20.27
C ASP A 396 0.23 9.00 -21.25
N ASN A 397 -1.02 8.75 -20.84
CA ASN A 397 -2.03 8.01 -21.57
C ASN A 397 -1.59 6.59 -21.98
N LYS A 398 -0.70 5.96 -21.22
CA LYS A 398 -0.20 4.60 -21.47
C LYS A 398 -0.96 3.54 -20.64
N PRO A 399 -0.92 2.24 -21.03
CA PRO A 399 -1.50 1.15 -20.24
C PRO A 399 -0.97 1.11 -18.80
N ALA A 400 -1.69 0.46 -17.88
CA ALA A 400 -1.33 0.43 -16.45
C ALA A 400 0.13 -0.04 -16.23
N GLY A 401 0.52 -1.16 -16.86
CA GLY A 401 1.89 -1.69 -16.84
C GLY A 401 2.27 -2.41 -15.54
N VAL A 402 1.27 -2.88 -14.80
CA VAL A 402 1.37 -3.63 -13.52
C VAL A 402 0.41 -4.82 -13.61
N TYR A 403 0.68 -5.95 -12.96
CA TYR A 403 -0.08 -7.17 -13.19
C TYR A 403 -0.35 -7.98 -11.90
N SER A 404 -1.64 -8.21 -11.65
CA SER A 404 -2.15 -9.08 -10.58
C SER A 404 -2.28 -10.54 -11.06
N GLY A 405 -2.98 -11.39 -10.31
CA GLY A 405 -3.38 -12.75 -10.71
C GLY A 405 -2.56 -13.88 -10.09
N GLY A 406 -1.82 -13.61 -9.01
CA GLY A 406 -1.08 -14.64 -8.28
C GLY A 406 0.21 -15.11 -8.97
N PRO A 407 0.81 -16.25 -8.59
CA PRO A 407 0.21 -17.30 -7.77
C PRO A 407 -0.07 -16.82 -6.35
N TYR A 408 -1.19 -17.28 -5.79
CA TYR A 408 -1.57 -17.07 -4.39
C TYR A 408 -1.32 -18.33 -3.54
N SER A 409 -1.02 -19.45 -4.19
CA SER A 409 -0.64 -20.72 -3.58
C SER A 409 0.86 -20.84 -3.40
N TRP A 410 1.30 -21.65 -2.44
CA TRP A 410 2.73 -21.93 -2.25
C TRP A 410 3.38 -22.44 -3.55
N GLN A 411 4.54 -21.89 -3.87
CA GLN A 411 5.40 -22.35 -4.95
C GLN A 411 6.79 -22.65 -4.40
N ASP A 412 7.49 -23.57 -5.07
CA ASP A 412 8.92 -23.74 -4.86
C ASP A 412 9.66 -22.44 -5.24
N ALA A 413 10.65 -22.03 -4.46
CA ALA A 413 11.37 -20.79 -4.70
C ALA A 413 11.97 -20.73 -6.13
N ALA A 414 12.45 -21.85 -6.69
CA ALA A 414 12.95 -21.91 -8.07
C ALA A 414 11.88 -21.59 -9.13
N ALA A 415 10.59 -21.84 -8.83
CA ALA A 415 9.50 -21.50 -9.74
C ALA A 415 9.33 -19.98 -9.88
N TYR A 416 9.55 -19.21 -8.81
CA TYR A 416 9.51 -17.74 -8.89
C TYR A 416 10.62 -17.17 -9.78
N TYR A 417 11.84 -17.73 -9.71
CA TYR A 417 12.91 -17.33 -10.63
C TYR A 417 12.55 -17.59 -12.10
N LYS A 418 11.95 -18.75 -12.40
CA LYS A 418 11.46 -19.05 -13.76
C LYS A 418 10.39 -18.06 -14.23
N LEU A 419 9.48 -17.66 -13.33
CA LEU A 419 8.46 -16.66 -13.62
C LEU A 419 9.10 -15.28 -13.89
N ALA A 420 10.07 -14.87 -13.07
CA ALA A 420 10.82 -13.63 -13.26
C ALA A 420 11.59 -13.63 -14.60
N ASN A 421 12.30 -14.72 -14.92
CA ASN A 421 13.03 -14.91 -16.17
C ASN A 421 12.12 -14.85 -17.40
N ALA A 422 10.89 -15.37 -17.29
CA ALA A 422 9.92 -15.30 -18.37
C ALA A 422 9.48 -13.86 -18.71
N GLY A 423 9.63 -12.90 -17.78
CA GLY A 423 9.38 -11.49 -18.02
C GLY A 423 7.98 -11.17 -18.56
N LYS A 424 6.94 -11.89 -18.12
CA LYS A 424 5.54 -11.67 -18.49
C LYS A 424 4.87 -10.65 -17.56
N ASP A 425 3.83 -11.04 -16.83
CA ASP A 425 3.29 -10.32 -15.68
C ASP A 425 4.34 -10.02 -14.60
N TRP A 426 5.43 -10.79 -14.57
CA TRP A 426 6.55 -10.57 -13.68
C TRP A 426 7.47 -9.40 -14.07
N VAL A 427 7.20 -8.65 -15.14
CA VAL A 427 7.87 -7.34 -15.35
C VAL A 427 7.44 -6.31 -14.31
N PHE A 428 6.25 -6.46 -13.73
CA PHE A 428 5.80 -5.75 -12.54
C PHE A 428 4.65 -6.54 -11.93
N LYS A 429 4.93 -7.24 -10.82
CA LYS A 429 3.96 -8.10 -10.17
C LYS A 429 3.36 -7.41 -8.94
N ASP A 430 2.13 -6.92 -9.02
CA ASP A 430 1.53 -6.16 -7.91
C ASP A 430 0.69 -7.01 -6.93
N GLU A 431 0.46 -8.29 -7.24
CA GLU A 431 -0.06 -9.29 -6.31
C GLU A 431 0.52 -10.69 -6.55
N THR A 432 1.19 -11.25 -5.54
CA THR A 432 1.59 -12.66 -5.47
C THR A 432 1.73 -13.07 -4.01
N GLY A 433 1.62 -14.34 -3.68
CA GLY A 433 1.71 -14.78 -2.30
C GLY A 433 1.65 -16.28 -2.11
N LEU A 434 1.52 -16.68 -0.86
CA LEU A 434 1.37 -18.05 -0.41
C LEU A 434 0.58 -18.07 0.91
N PRO A 435 -0.08 -19.17 1.28
CA PRO A 435 -0.59 -19.33 2.63
C PRO A 435 0.51 -19.13 3.68
N SER A 436 0.12 -18.71 4.88
CA SER A 436 1.07 -18.19 5.86
C SER A 436 0.75 -18.68 7.26
N GLN A 437 1.47 -19.70 7.71
CA GLN A 437 1.30 -20.19 9.08
C GLN A 437 1.86 -19.18 10.11
N PRO A 438 1.07 -18.72 11.09
CA PRO A 438 1.56 -17.91 12.20
C PRO A 438 2.50 -18.72 13.12
N PRO A 439 3.35 -18.05 13.92
CA PRO A 439 4.16 -18.72 14.93
C PRO A 439 3.31 -19.49 15.96
N TYR A 440 3.86 -20.56 16.52
CA TYR A 440 3.17 -21.39 17.51
C TYR A 440 2.65 -20.60 18.72
N SER A 441 3.32 -19.51 19.12
CA SER A 441 2.90 -18.63 20.22
C SER A 441 1.58 -17.89 19.97
N SER A 442 1.26 -17.62 18.71
CA SER A 442 0.00 -16.98 18.31
C SER A 442 -1.08 -17.99 17.98
N LEU A 443 -0.71 -19.20 17.59
CA LEU A 443 -1.66 -20.19 17.07
C LEU A 443 -2.85 -20.48 18.01
N PRO A 444 -2.68 -20.65 19.35
CA PRO A 444 -3.81 -20.84 20.26
C PRO A 444 -4.75 -19.63 20.39
N LYS A 445 -4.30 -18.44 20.00
CA LYS A 445 -5.14 -17.23 19.96
C LYS A 445 -5.96 -17.14 18.68
N ILE A 446 -5.41 -17.67 17.59
CA ILE A 446 -6.02 -17.67 16.26
C ILE A 446 -7.00 -18.83 16.15
N ILE A 447 -6.55 -20.06 16.44
CA ILE A 447 -7.37 -21.27 16.38
C ILE A 447 -7.78 -21.66 17.81
N PRO A 448 -9.02 -21.36 18.24
CA PRO A 448 -9.46 -21.60 19.62
C PRO A 448 -9.60 -23.08 19.97
N ASN A 449 -9.83 -23.95 18.98
CA ASN A 449 -9.87 -25.40 19.15
C ASN A 449 -8.71 -26.05 18.40
N LEU A 450 -7.72 -26.55 19.13
CA LEU A 450 -6.55 -27.22 18.57
C LEU A 450 -6.64 -28.76 18.61
N VAL A 451 -7.82 -29.33 18.93
CA VAL A 451 -8.05 -30.78 18.91
C VAL A 451 -8.15 -31.26 17.46
N PRO A 452 -7.20 -32.07 16.95
CA PRO A 452 -7.22 -32.50 15.55
C PRO A 452 -8.42 -33.40 15.23
N ASP A 453 -8.95 -33.27 14.01
CA ASP A 453 -9.90 -34.25 13.47
C ASP A 453 -9.10 -35.37 12.78
N PRO A 454 -9.23 -36.64 13.19
CA PRO A 454 -8.50 -37.75 12.57
C PRO A 454 -8.87 -38.01 11.10
N LYS A 455 -9.93 -37.40 10.58
CA LYS A 455 -10.32 -37.46 9.16
C LYS A 455 -9.59 -36.42 8.30
N LEU A 456 -8.94 -35.44 8.91
CA LEU A 456 -8.18 -34.39 8.23
C LEU A 456 -6.67 -34.59 8.43
N PRO A 457 -5.82 -33.98 7.58
CA PRO A 457 -4.38 -33.99 7.80
C PRO A 457 -4.02 -33.39 9.15
N TYR A 458 -3.23 -34.12 9.94
CA TYR A 458 -2.80 -33.66 11.26
C TYR A 458 -2.01 -32.34 11.15
N PRO A 459 -2.29 -31.30 11.95
CA PRO A 459 -3.16 -31.29 13.13
C PRO A 459 -4.52 -30.58 12.93
N LEU A 460 -5.01 -30.53 11.69
CA LEU A 460 -6.17 -29.69 11.33
C LEU A 460 -7.49 -30.21 11.93
N ASN A 461 -8.42 -29.29 12.09
CA ASN A 461 -9.84 -29.53 12.29
C ASN A 461 -10.64 -28.45 11.55
N HIS A 462 -11.96 -28.56 11.53
CA HIS A 462 -12.83 -27.63 10.80
C HIS A 462 -12.77 -26.15 11.26
N THR A 463 -12.27 -25.86 12.47
CA THR A 463 -12.01 -24.47 12.93
C THR A 463 -11.01 -23.77 12.02
N TRP A 464 -10.05 -24.50 11.46
CA TRP A 464 -9.05 -23.93 10.55
C TRP A 464 -9.66 -23.40 9.26
N GLY A 465 -10.78 -23.97 8.79
CA GLY A 465 -11.51 -23.45 7.63
C GLY A 465 -11.97 -22.01 7.87
N TYR A 466 -12.46 -21.71 9.07
CA TYR A 466 -12.92 -20.36 9.45
C TYR A 466 -11.78 -19.33 9.49
N HIS A 467 -10.55 -19.80 9.57
CA HIS A 467 -9.33 -19.01 9.56
C HIS A 467 -8.55 -19.18 8.23
N ASP A 468 -9.27 -19.48 7.14
CA ASP A 468 -8.82 -19.50 5.74
C ASP A 468 -7.94 -20.68 5.31
N ALA A 469 -7.90 -21.77 6.09
CA ALA A 469 -7.26 -23.01 5.65
C ALA A 469 -8.16 -23.80 4.68
N ALA A 470 -8.38 -23.29 3.47
CA ALA A 470 -9.27 -23.84 2.44
C ALA A 470 -8.54 -24.11 1.09
N THR A 471 -9.21 -24.78 0.15
CA THR A 471 -8.65 -25.15 -1.18
C THR A 471 -8.71 -24.04 -2.23
N GLY A 472 -9.18 -22.84 -1.86
CA GLY A 472 -9.37 -21.68 -2.75
C GLY A 472 -8.09 -21.12 -3.35
N ASN A 473 -8.05 -19.82 -3.61
CA ASN A 473 -6.87 -19.15 -4.20
C ASN A 473 -5.55 -19.52 -3.50
N GLY A 474 -5.58 -19.73 -2.18
CA GLY A 474 -4.41 -20.09 -1.39
C GLY A 474 -3.96 -21.54 -1.56
N HIS A 475 -4.84 -22.46 -1.99
CA HIS A 475 -4.57 -23.90 -2.07
C HIS A 475 -3.82 -24.43 -0.83
N TYR A 476 -4.45 -24.35 0.34
CA TYR A 476 -3.80 -24.72 1.61
C TYR A 476 -3.28 -26.17 1.62
N GLU A 477 -3.92 -27.06 0.85
CA GLU A 477 -3.50 -28.43 0.61
C GLU A 477 -2.12 -28.54 -0.05
N LEU A 478 -1.80 -27.67 -1.02
CA LEU A 478 -0.49 -27.64 -1.68
C LEU A 478 0.59 -27.14 -0.72
N TYR A 479 0.24 -26.16 0.12
CA TYR A 479 1.12 -25.64 1.18
C TYR A 479 1.42 -26.70 2.25
N TYR A 480 0.41 -27.46 2.68
CA TYR A 480 0.58 -28.57 3.61
C TYR A 480 1.44 -29.70 3.00
N GLU A 481 1.17 -30.10 1.75
CA GLU A 481 1.96 -31.16 1.10
C GLU A 481 3.39 -30.72 0.82
N ALA A 482 3.65 -29.42 0.56
CA ALA A 482 5.00 -28.89 0.45
C ALA A 482 5.79 -29.05 1.76
N MET A 483 5.17 -28.71 2.90
CA MET A 483 5.75 -28.94 4.23
C MET A 483 6.11 -30.41 4.44
N LYS A 484 5.16 -31.31 4.17
CA LYS A 484 5.32 -32.75 4.37
C LYS A 484 6.38 -33.35 3.45
N THR A 485 6.43 -32.93 2.19
CA THR A 485 7.40 -33.42 1.20
C THR A 485 8.82 -32.99 1.56
N ARG A 486 9.00 -31.78 2.09
CA ARG A 486 10.32 -31.21 2.40
C ARG A 486 10.82 -31.55 3.80
N TYR A 487 9.92 -31.62 4.78
CA TYR A 487 10.26 -31.69 6.20
C TYR A 487 9.62 -32.88 6.94
N GLY A 488 8.82 -33.69 6.24
CA GLY A 488 8.17 -34.88 6.78
C GLY A 488 6.91 -34.59 7.60
N THR A 489 6.08 -35.63 7.79
CA THR A 489 4.81 -35.53 8.51
C THR A 489 5.00 -34.96 9.92
N PRO A 490 4.16 -33.98 10.34
CA PRO A 490 4.25 -33.40 11.68
C PRO A 490 3.82 -34.40 12.76
N THR A 491 4.52 -34.36 13.90
CA THR A 491 4.28 -35.25 15.06
C THR A 491 3.61 -34.56 16.25
N SER A 492 3.60 -33.23 16.24
CA SER A 492 2.93 -32.39 17.24
C SER A 492 2.49 -31.07 16.60
N MET A 493 1.61 -30.31 17.26
CA MET A 493 1.22 -28.96 16.81
C MET A 493 2.43 -28.01 16.71
N LYS A 494 3.38 -28.11 17.64
CA LYS A 494 4.61 -27.30 17.61
C LYS A 494 5.50 -27.71 16.43
N ASP A 495 5.70 -29.01 16.22
CA ASP A 495 6.46 -29.54 15.08
C ASP A 495 5.83 -29.12 13.74
N PHE A 496 4.50 -29.17 13.62
CA PHE A 496 3.78 -28.61 12.49
C PHE A 496 4.10 -27.13 12.29
N SER A 497 3.94 -26.32 13.33
CA SER A 497 4.19 -24.88 13.25
C SER A 497 5.64 -24.57 12.87
N ASP A 498 6.63 -25.25 13.47
CA ASP A 498 8.06 -25.05 13.20
C ASP A 498 8.39 -25.40 11.73
N LYS A 499 7.88 -26.53 11.22
CA LYS A 499 8.07 -26.93 9.82
C LYS A 499 7.42 -25.96 8.84
N MET A 500 6.24 -25.45 9.15
CA MET A 500 5.56 -24.45 8.33
C MET A 500 6.30 -23.10 8.33
N GLN A 501 7.01 -22.74 9.40
CA GLN A 501 7.89 -21.57 9.38
C GLN A 501 9.02 -21.72 8.34
N LEU A 502 9.54 -22.94 8.13
CA LEU A 502 10.53 -23.17 7.07
C LEU A 502 9.93 -23.03 5.67
N VAL A 503 8.68 -23.45 5.48
CA VAL A 503 7.95 -23.26 4.21
C VAL A 503 7.69 -21.77 3.94
N ASN A 504 7.30 -21.00 4.96
CA ASN A 504 7.17 -19.55 4.86
C ASN A 504 8.50 -18.90 4.48
N ALA A 505 9.58 -19.25 5.17
CA ALA A 505 10.91 -18.70 4.93
C ALA A 505 11.34 -18.87 3.47
N ASP A 506 11.17 -20.07 2.92
CA ASP A 506 11.58 -20.36 1.54
C ASP A 506 10.70 -19.63 0.50
N GLY A 507 9.37 -19.67 0.68
CA GLY A 507 8.42 -19.10 -0.26
C GLY A 507 8.52 -17.57 -0.35
N TYR A 508 8.43 -16.87 0.78
CA TYR A 508 8.49 -15.41 0.80
C TYR A 508 9.86 -14.88 0.34
N ARG A 509 10.97 -15.52 0.74
CA ARG A 509 12.30 -15.19 0.21
C ARG A 509 12.34 -15.32 -1.31
N GLY A 510 11.87 -16.44 -1.83
CA GLY A 510 11.90 -16.77 -3.26
C GLY A 510 11.21 -15.72 -4.12
N ILE A 511 10.08 -15.16 -3.66
CA ILE A 511 9.35 -14.09 -4.38
C ILE A 511 10.24 -12.87 -4.61
N PHE A 512 10.86 -12.35 -3.55
CA PHE A 512 11.61 -11.09 -3.60
C PHE A 512 13.01 -11.24 -4.19
N GLU A 513 13.68 -12.36 -3.94
CA GLU A 513 14.96 -12.64 -4.58
C GLU A 513 14.79 -12.91 -6.08
N ALA A 514 13.72 -13.58 -6.52
CA ALA A 514 13.43 -13.74 -7.95
C ALA A 514 13.20 -12.40 -8.66
N ALA A 515 12.45 -11.48 -8.04
CA ALA A 515 12.29 -10.13 -8.59
C ALA A 515 13.60 -9.33 -8.56
N GLY A 516 14.40 -9.49 -7.51
CA GLY A 516 15.72 -8.87 -7.37
C GLY A 516 16.73 -9.36 -8.42
N HIS A 517 16.67 -10.64 -8.79
CA HIS A 517 17.47 -11.20 -9.89
C HIS A 517 17.23 -10.45 -11.20
N MET A 518 15.99 -10.03 -11.44
CA MET A 518 15.58 -9.28 -12.62
C MET A 518 15.47 -7.78 -12.36
N LEU A 519 16.16 -7.19 -11.38
CA LEU A 519 15.98 -5.78 -10.93
C LEU A 519 15.97 -4.74 -12.07
N ASN A 520 16.79 -4.94 -13.11
CA ASN A 520 16.88 -4.04 -14.26
C ASN A 520 15.63 -4.12 -15.16
N ASP A 521 14.98 -5.28 -15.20
CA ASP A 521 13.86 -5.65 -16.07
C ASP A 521 12.52 -5.73 -15.30
N ASN A 522 12.55 -5.77 -13.97
CA ASN A 522 11.39 -5.78 -13.08
C ASN A 522 11.16 -4.38 -12.45
N GLY A 523 9.92 -3.88 -12.49
CA GLY A 523 9.50 -2.60 -11.94
C GLY A 523 9.07 -2.67 -10.47
N GLY A 524 8.65 -3.86 -10.03
CA GLY A 524 8.30 -4.13 -8.65
C GLY A 524 7.73 -5.53 -8.44
N VAL A 525 7.71 -5.94 -7.18
CA VAL A 525 7.01 -7.14 -6.70
C VAL A 525 6.30 -6.83 -5.39
N MET A 526 5.06 -7.28 -5.26
CA MET A 526 4.21 -6.97 -4.12
C MET A 526 3.48 -8.21 -3.64
N LEU A 527 3.40 -8.37 -2.32
CA LEU A 527 2.64 -9.44 -1.69
C LEU A 527 1.14 -9.17 -1.72
N TRP A 528 0.37 -10.21 -2.01
CA TRP A 528 -0.92 -10.45 -1.37
C TRP A 528 -0.61 -11.36 -0.18
N LYS A 529 -0.47 -10.85 1.05
CA LYS A 529 -0.57 -9.45 1.51
C LYS A 529 0.36 -9.20 2.71
N LEU A 530 0.54 -7.95 3.14
CA LEU A 530 1.47 -7.64 4.24
C LEU A 530 0.87 -7.97 5.62
N ASN A 531 -0.33 -7.44 5.88
CA ASN A 531 -0.97 -7.48 7.19
C ASN A 531 -2.17 -8.44 7.25
N ALA A 532 -2.74 -8.61 8.44
CA ALA A 532 -3.93 -9.42 8.68
C ALA A 532 -5.09 -8.55 9.17
N ALA A 533 -6.24 -8.62 8.47
CA ALA A 533 -7.49 -7.95 8.85
C ALA A 533 -8.25 -8.69 9.96
N PHE A 534 -7.93 -9.96 10.15
CA PHE A 534 -8.55 -10.93 11.03
C PHE A 534 -7.49 -11.98 11.40
N PRO A 535 -7.56 -12.62 12.59
CA PRO A 535 -6.74 -13.79 12.90
C PRO A 535 -6.88 -14.88 11.82
N SER A 536 -5.93 -14.99 10.90
CA SER A 536 -5.99 -15.88 9.73
C SER A 536 -4.70 -16.68 9.59
N VAL A 537 -4.68 -17.69 8.71
CA VAL A 537 -3.49 -18.48 8.36
C VAL A 537 -3.09 -18.38 6.88
N VAL A 538 -3.52 -17.32 6.17
CA VAL A 538 -3.24 -17.15 4.74
C VAL A 538 -2.57 -15.80 4.40
N TRP A 539 -1.53 -15.81 3.56
CA TRP A 539 -0.91 -14.64 2.91
C TRP A 539 -0.14 -13.59 3.71
N GLN A 540 -0.45 -13.31 4.97
CA GLN A 540 0.25 -12.28 5.74
C GLN A 540 1.69 -12.66 6.14
N VAL A 541 2.55 -11.66 6.32
CA VAL A 541 3.91 -11.87 6.87
C VAL A 541 3.98 -11.63 8.39
N TYR A 542 3.00 -10.94 8.96
CA TYR A 542 2.77 -10.86 10.41
C TYR A 542 1.28 -11.04 10.71
N ASP A 543 0.98 -11.72 11.81
CA ASP A 543 -0.40 -12.00 12.18
C ASP A 543 -1.14 -10.78 12.77
N TRP A 544 -2.44 -10.94 13.04
CA TRP A 544 -3.29 -9.88 13.59
C TRP A 544 -2.84 -9.39 14.98
N TYR A 545 -2.05 -10.18 15.71
CA TYR A 545 -1.44 -9.82 16.99
C TYR A 545 -0.03 -9.20 16.83
N LEU A 546 0.33 -8.81 15.60
CA LEU A 546 1.60 -8.21 15.22
C LEU A 546 2.81 -9.10 15.48
N GLN A 547 2.63 -10.44 15.46
CA GLN A 547 3.75 -11.37 15.52
C GLN A 547 4.23 -11.72 14.11
N PRO A 548 5.48 -11.38 13.75
CA PRO A 548 6.05 -11.77 12.46
C PRO A 548 6.24 -13.29 12.38
N ASN A 549 5.92 -13.87 11.22
CA ASN A 549 6.30 -15.24 10.90
C ASN A 549 7.70 -15.27 10.26
N ALA A 550 8.28 -16.46 10.04
CA ALA A 550 9.60 -16.58 9.43
C ALA A 550 9.68 -15.96 8.02
N GLY A 551 8.58 -15.94 7.26
CA GLY A 551 8.49 -15.27 5.97
C GLY A 551 8.81 -13.78 6.04
N TYR A 552 8.39 -13.09 7.11
CA TYR A 552 8.75 -11.68 7.33
C TYR A 552 10.26 -11.45 7.39
N TYR A 553 10.98 -12.24 8.19
CA TYR A 553 12.42 -12.06 8.40
C TYR A 553 13.24 -12.44 7.15
N PHE A 554 12.76 -13.41 6.39
CA PHE A 554 13.39 -13.82 5.15
C PHE A 554 13.09 -12.84 3.99
N MET A 555 11.87 -12.30 3.93
CA MET A 555 11.55 -11.16 3.07
C MET A 555 12.40 -9.93 3.40
N GLN A 556 12.55 -9.62 4.69
CA GLN A 556 13.36 -8.50 5.17
C GLN A 556 14.77 -8.54 4.61
N ARG A 557 15.40 -9.72 4.63
CA ARG A 557 16.72 -9.94 4.05
C ARG A 557 16.69 -9.84 2.52
N ALA A 558 15.76 -10.53 1.86
CA ALA A 558 15.63 -10.48 0.41
C ALA A 558 15.44 -9.05 -0.14
N CYS A 559 14.86 -8.15 0.67
CA CYS A 559 14.65 -6.74 0.35
C CYS A 559 15.78 -5.79 0.77
N GLU A 560 16.92 -6.30 1.25
CA GLU A 560 18.07 -5.46 1.64
C GLU A 560 18.50 -4.50 0.51
N PRO A 561 18.95 -3.27 0.83
CA PRO A 561 19.39 -2.30 -0.17
C PRO A 561 20.55 -2.81 -1.02
N VAL A 562 21.50 -3.53 -0.41
CA VAL A 562 22.58 -4.25 -1.08
C VAL A 562 22.49 -5.69 -0.61
N HIS A 563 22.31 -6.62 -1.55
CA HIS A 563 21.96 -8.01 -1.24
C HIS A 563 22.75 -8.97 -2.13
N ILE A 564 23.09 -10.13 -1.59
CA ILE A 564 23.66 -11.26 -2.33
C ILE A 564 22.67 -12.43 -2.28
N GLN A 565 22.52 -13.15 -3.38
CA GLN A 565 21.58 -14.28 -3.46
C GLN A 565 22.07 -15.34 -4.44
N LEU A 566 21.57 -16.58 -4.28
CA LEU A 566 21.72 -17.64 -5.27
C LEU A 566 20.44 -17.72 -6.11
N ASN A 567 20.57 -17.55 -7.42
CA ASN A 567 19.51 -17.86 -8.36
C ASN A 567 19.24 -19.37 -8.36
N LEU A 568 18.04 -19.76 -7.95
CA LEU A 568 17.65 -21.16 -7.82
C LEU A 568 17.22 -21.81 -9.14
N ASP A 569 17.15 -21.05 -10.24
CA ASP A 569 16.89 -21.61 -11.58
C ASP A 569 18.18 -22.12 -12.25
N ASP A 570 19.29 -21.38 -12.13
CA ASP A 570 20.55 -21.67 -12.84
C ASP A 570 21.78 -21.83 -11.93
N SER A 571 21.61 -21.68 -10.61
CA SER A 571 22.68 -21.72 -9.60
C SER A 571 23.75 -20.63 -9.74
N MET A 572 23.41 -19.47 -10.29
CA MET A 572 24.28 -18.30 -10.30
C MET A 572 24.16 -17.48 -9.01
N VAL A 573 25.30 -17.17 -8.39
CA VAL A 573 25.36 -16.15 -7.33
C VAL A 573 25.28 -14.78 -7.99
N ALA A 574 24.37 -13.95 -7.50
CA ALA A 574 24.18 -12.57 -7.94
C ALA A 574 24.24 -11.60 -6.78
N ILE A 575 24.74 -10.40 -7.06
CA ILE A 575 24.71 -9.25 -6.15
C ILE A 575 23.77 -8.18 -6.72
N ILE A 576 23.02 -7.53 -5.84
CA ILE A 576 21.94 -6.60 -6.15
C ILE A 576 22.16 -5.32 -5.36
N ASN A 577 21.96 -4.17 -6.01
CA ASN A 577 21.89 -2.87 -5.37
C ASN A 577 20.57 -2.21 -5.74
N ARG A 578 19.64 -2.11 -4.79
CA ARG A 578 18.33 -1.45 -4.96
C ARG A 578 18.41 0.07 -4.79
N SER A 579 19.49 0.59 -4.19
CA SER A 579 19.69 2.03 -4.01
C SER A 579 20.20 2.70 -5.29
N TYR A 580 20.06 4.02 -5.41
CA TYR A 580 20.64 4.79 -6.52
C TYR A 580 22.13 5.12 -6.32
N ILE A 581 22.74 4.71 -5.20
CA ILE A 581 24.13 5.00 -4.86
C ILE A 581 25.00 3.83 -5.33
N PRO A 582 25.99 4.05 -6.22
CA PRO A 582 26.91 3.00 -6.64
C PRO A 582 27.67 2.36 -5.47
N GLN A 583 27.91 1.06 -5.56
CA GLN A 583 28.68 0.30 -4.58
C GLN A 583 30.00 -0.15 -5.21
N THR A 584 31.13 0.23 -4.61
CA THR A 584 32.48 -0.13 -5.08
C THR A 584 33.16 -1.07 -4.10
N ASP A 585 34.21 -1.75 -4.58
CA ASP A 585 35.10 -2.57 -3.74
C ASP A 585 34.40 -3.70 -2.97
N LEU A 586 33.33 -4.25 -3.54
CA LEU A 586 32.60 -5.38 -2.97
C LEU A 586 33.43 -6.66 -3.08
N MET A 587 33.37 -7.49 -2.04
CA MET A 587 33.93 -8.83 -2.04
C MET A 587 32.81 -9.86 -1.99
N VAL A 588 32.64 -10.62 -3.07
CA VAL A 588 31.68 -11.72 -3.14
C VAL A 588 32.38 -13.02 -2.79
N GLU A 589 31.85 -13.77 -1.84
CA GLU A 589 32.37 -15.09 -1.45
C GLU A 589 31.23 -16.12 -1.48
N ALA A 590 31.51 -17.28 -2.08
CA ALA A 590 30.59 -18.40 -2.11
C ALA A 590 31.30 -19.66 -1.59
N GLU A 591 30.68 -20.32 -0.62
CA GLU A 591 31.16 -21.57 -0.03
C GLU A 591 30.04 -22.61 -0.05
N VAL A 592 30.40 -23.85 -0.39
CA VAL A 592 29.48 -25.00 -0.33
C VAL A 592 30.02 -26.00 0.66
N PHE A 593 29.17 -26.41 1.61
CA PHE A 593 29.49 -27.40 2.62
C PHE A 593 28.57 -28.62 2.47
N ASP A 594 29.07 -29.80 2.83
CA ASP A 594 28.19 -30.94 3.09
C ASP A 594 27.50 -30.83 4.47
N ILE A 595 26.56 -31.74 4.75
CA ILE A 595 25.83 -31.83 6.03
C ILE A 595 26.74 -31.96 7.26
N ASN A 596 27.97 -32.44 7.11
CA ASN A 596 28.93 -32.58 8.20
C ASN A 596 29.81 -31.32 8.35
N GLY A 597 29.53 -30.26 7.60
CA GLY A 597 30.30 -29.01 7.60
C GLY A 597 31.62 -29.10 6.85
N LYS A 598 31.84 -30.13 6.02
CA LYS A 598 33.04 -30.21 5.18
C LYS A 598 32.90 -29.29 3.97
N SER A 599 33.85 -28.37 3.79
CA SER A 599 33.90 -27.52 2.60
C SER A 599 34.15 -28.36 1.34
N LEU A 600 33.25 -28.22 0.37
CA LEU A 600 33.31 -28.84 -0.96
C LEU A 600 33.76 -27.85 -2.02
N PHE A 601 33.53 -26.56 -1.79
CA PHE A 601 33.86 -25.47 -2.71
C PHE A 601 34.02 -24.16 -1.94
N LYS A 602 34.96 -23.33 -2.37
CA LYS A 602 35.13 -21.94 -1.92
C LYS A 602 35.69 -21.10 -3.06
N GLN A 603 35.04 -19.98 -3.36
CA GLN A 603 35.52 -19.00 -4.33
C GLN A 603 35.17 -17.59 -3.87
N SER A 604 36.08 -16.64 -4.11
CA SER A 604 35.86 -15.22 -3.84
C SER A 604 36.19 -14.39 -5.07
N GLN A 605 35.39 -13.35 -5.35
CA GLN A 605 35.51 -12.48 -6.52
C GLN A 605 35.18 -11.02 -6.20
N LYS A 606 36.10 -10.11 -6.56
CA LYS A 606 35.86 -8.66 -6.41
C LYS A 606 34.80 -8.19 -7.40
N SER A 607 33.92 -7.28 -6.97
CA SER A 607 32.87 -6.73 -7.82
C SER A 607 32.52 -5.29 -7.45
N SER A 608 31.62 -4.72 -8.23
CA SER A 608 31.01 -3.40 -8.04
C SER A 608 29.64 -3.39 -8.70
N LEU A 609 28.78 -2.48 -8.25
CA LEU A 609 27.42 -2.27 -8.76
C LEU A 609 27.19 -0.78 -9.01
N LYS A 610 26.51 -0.46 -10.12
CA LYS A 610 26.00 0.90 -10.33
C LYS A 610 24.83 1.17 -9.38
N GLY A 611 24.30 2.38 -9.39
CA GLY A 611 23.01 2.65 -8.74
C GLY A 611 21.89 1.91 -9.47
N SER A 612 21.06 1.18 -8.71
CA SER A 612 20.00 0.30 -9.21
C SER A 612 20.53 -0.70 -10.25
N ASP A 613 21.18 -1.76 -9.77
CA ASP A 613 21.92 -2.69 -10.62
C ASP A 613 21.92 -4.12 -10.05
N VAL A 614 22.05 -5.11 -10.93
CA VAL A 614 22.19 -6.53 -10.59
C VAL A 614 23.30 -7.13 -11.44
N LYS A 615 24.13 -7.96 -10.81
CA LYS A 615 25.27 -8.58 -11.48
C LYS A 615 25.51 -10.00 -10.98
N GLU A 616 25.57 -10.93 -11.92
CA GLU A 616 26.00 -12.30 -11.69
C GLU A 616 27.52 -12.39 -11.50
N THR A 617 27.96 -13.29 -10.62
CA THR A 617 29.37 -13.41 -10.24
C THR A 617 29.90 -14.83 -10.30
N ILE A 618 29.44 -15.72 -9.40
CA ILE A 618 30.02 -17.05 -9.21
C ILE A 618 28.99 -18.09 -9.59
N SER A 619 29.33 -19.02 -10.49
CA SER A 619 28.46 -20.15 -10.82
C SER A 619 28.70 -21.30 -9.86
N LEU A 620 27.62 -21.80 -9.25
CA LEU A 620 27.64 -23.01 -8.41
C LEU A 620 27.04 -24.22 -9.13
N ALA A 621 26.61 -24.09 -10.39
CA ALA A 621 25.93 -25.15 -11.13
C ALA A 621 26.73 -26.46 -11.17
N GLY A 622 28.05 -26.37 -11.43
CA GLY A 622 28.92 -27.55 -11.50
C GLY A 622 29.05 -28.30 -10.17
N ILE A 623 29.24 -27.58 -9.06
CA ILE A 623 29.37 -28.23 -7.75
C ILE A 623 28.01 -28.77 -7.28
N LEU A 624 26.93 -28.01 -7.43
CA LEU A 624 25.60 -28.42 -6.96
C LEU A 624 25.02 -29.59 -7.76
N ALA A 625 25.24 -29.65 -9.08
CA ALA A 625 24.78 -30.78 -9.90
C ALA A 625 25.40 -32.13 -9.52
N SER A 626 26.55 -32.12 -8.82
CA SER A 626 27.22 -33.33 -8.34
C SER A 626 26.75 -33.80 -6.96
N GLN A 627 25.85 -33.06 -6.31
CA GLN A 627 25.34 -33.35 -4.97
C GLN A 627 23.88 -33.83 -5.01
N GLN A 628 23.47 -34.56 -3.97
CA GLN A 628 22.08 -34.98 -3.76
C GLN A 628 21.59 -34.47 -2.41
N GLY A 629 20.35 -33.98 -2.33
CA GLY A 629 19.73 -33.54 -1.08
C GLY A 629 18.99 -32.21 -1.20
N ILE A 630 18.68 -31.62 -0.03
CA ILE A 630 18.04 -30.31 0.07
C ILE A 630 19.15 -29.26 0.18
N LEU A 631 19.10 -28.24 -0.68
CA LEU A 631 19.97 -27.09 -0.60
C LEU A 631 19.45 -26.12 0.47
N LEU A 632 20.27 -25.85 1.48
CA LEU A 632 20.06 -24.74 2.40
C LEU A 632 21.02 -23.62 2.01
N GLN A 633 20.48 -22.44 1.72
CA GLN A 633 21.28 -21.27 1.41
C GLN A 633 21.21 -20.24 2.53
N TYR A 634 22.34 -19.57 2.75
CA TYR A 634 22.46 -18.48 3.69
C TYR A 634 23.31 -17.38 3.06
N CYS A 635 22.68 -16.23 2.83
CA CYS A 635 23.29 -15.07 2.22
C CYS A 635 23.44 -13.97 3.28
N ILE A 636 24.58 -13.28 3.27
CA ILE A 636 24.98 -12.24 4.23
C ILE A 636 25.49 -11.02 3.46
#